data_AF-A0A523XY89-F1
#
_entry.id   AF-A0A523XY89-F1
#
_cell.length_a   1.000
_cell.length_b   1.000
_cell.length_c   1.000
_cell.angle_alpha   90.00
_cell.angle_beta   90.00
_cell.angle_gamma   90.00
#
_symmetry.space_group_name_H-M   'P 1'
#
loop_
_entity.id
_entity.type
_entity.pdbx_description
1 polymer ?
#
loop_
_entity_poly.entity_id
_entity_poly.type
_entity_poly.pdbx_seq_one_letter_code
_entity_poly.pdbx_strand_id
1 'polypeptide(L)'
;MRVADLESIRIKLASPEEILNWSHGEVIKPETINYRTQRAEKDGLFCEKTFGPERDYQCYCGKYRGIKYKGITCDRCGVEVIKAQVRRERMGHIKLASPVSHIWFLRGVPSRMGMILDIPMQQLERIIYFAAYIVTNVSEQAKKKTLEEIEKEYKQKLKSLKLKGRAAGLVKGQKSLGKNQKPKPKDQTGSQDRKLKPKLQELKAARDRAREEVLNIIPLKILSEVEYHELSLKCGEVFEAGTGAEVLRKICEKIDFKKEIPNLKKELEKATPINRKKILRRLRISQGMQKAGIRPEWMFLTVLPVLPPDLRPMVQLDGGRYASSDLNDLYRRVINRNNRLKYLLEINAPEVIVRNEKRMLQEAVDALIDNGMRKGTMIQATTGGRRLLKSLADILKGKQGRFRQNLLGKRVDYSGRSVIVVGPELKLNQCGLPKKMALELFKPFVIKKILDKELAYNVRGAARLIDEETDEVWENLEEVVKDKLVLLNRAPTLHRLGIQAFQPVLIEGESIQIHPLVCRAFNADFDGDQMAVHLPLSAEAQKEAREIMLSSLNLLKPATGLPTCSPGQDIALGCYWLTGITEGGKGEGKVFGSPEEAIMAYELGNIGLRAKIKIRFKNEFMETSVGRILFNEALPENFPFQNEWMNSK
;
A
#
# COMPACT_ATOMS: atom_id res chain seq x y z
N MET A 1 -11.33 -1.47 -21.29
CA MET A 1 -12.68 -1.08 -20.80
C MET A 1 -12.65 0.37 -20.34
N ARG A 2 -13.40 1.28 -20.95
CA ARG A 2 -13.75 2.56 -20.29
C ARG A 2 -15.00 2.27 -19.47
N VAL A 3 -14.85 2.15 -18.16
CA VAL A 3 -15.99 2.07 -17.25
C VAL A 3 -16.32 3.52 -16.90
N ALA A 4 -17.39 4.06 -17.50
CA ALA A 4 -18.00 5.30 -17.04
C ALA A 4 -19.03 4.96 -15.94
N ASP A 5 -19.26 5.88 -15.01
CA ASP A 5 -20.34 5.80 -14.01
C ASP A 5 -20.21 4.67 -12.96
N LEU A 6 -19.02 4.52 -12.38
CA LEU A 6 -18.80 3.66 -11.21
C LEU A 6 -19.41 4.29 -9.94
N GLU A 7 -20.54 3.77 -9.45
CA GLU A 7 -21.14 4.20 -8.18
C GLU A 7 -20.38 3.71 -6.95
N SER A 8 -19.87 2.47 -6.99
CA SER A 8 -19.18 1.86 -5.85
C SER A 8 -18.14 0.82 -6.27
N ILE A 9 -17.14 0.62 -5.40
CA ILE A 9 -16.10 -0.40 -5.56
C ILE A 9 -16.23 -1.39 -4.39
N ARG A 10 -16.36 -2.68 -4.72
CA ARG A 10 -16.44 -3.78 -3.74
C ARG A 10 -15.16 -4.61 -3.76
N ILE A 11 -14.65 -4.94 -2.58
CA ILE A 11 -13.50 -5.85 -2.40
C ILE A 11 -13.98 -7.08 -1.62
N LYS A 12 -13.69 -8.26 -2.15
CA LYS A 12 -14.03 -9.56 -1.56
C LYS A 12 -12.81 -10.49 -1.60
N LEU A 13 -12.81 -11.50 -0.74
CA LEU A 13 -11.84 -12.60 -0.80
C LEU A 13 -12.11 -13.43 -2.06
N ALA A 14 -11.07 -13.65 -2.86
CA ALA A 14 -11.18 -14.41 -4.10
C ALA A 14 -11.26 -15.92 -3.81
N SER A 15 -12.25 -16.60 -4.39
CA SER A 15 -12.29 -18.06 -4.34
C SER A 15 -11.29 -18.68 -5.33
N PRO A 16 -10.86 -19.94 -5.14
CA PRO A 16 -10.02 -20.62 -6.13
C PRO A 16 -10.64 -20.67 -7.54
N GLU A 17 -11.96 -20.79 -7.61
CA GLU A 17 -12.73 -20.79 -8.87
C GLU A 17 -12.72 -19.42 -9.53
N GLU A 18 -12.90 -18.34 -8.76
CA GLU A 18 -12.78 -16.97 -9.28
C GLU A 18 -11.38 -16.68 -9.83
N ILE A 19 -10.34 -17.17 -9.15
CA ILE A 19 -8.95 -17.02 -9.62
C ILE A 19 -8.73 -17.78 -10.94
N LEU A 20 -9.32 -18.97 -11.09
CA LEU A 20 -9.26 -19.73 -12.34
C LEU A 20 -10.01 -19.00 -13.47
N ASN A 21 -11.16 -18.40 -13.18
CA ASN A 21 -11.93 -17.62 -14.16
C ASN A 21 -11.17 -16.38 -14.67
N TRP A 22 -10.32 -15.77 -13.85
CA TRP A 22 -9.45 -14.67 -14.29
C TRP A 22 -8.26 -15.15 -15.12
N SER A 23 -7.89 -16.42 -14.98
CA SER A 23 -6.68 -16.95 -15.55
C SER A 23 -6.85 -17.37 -17.00
N HIS A 24 -5.86 -17.04 -17.81
CA HIS A 24 -5.77 -17.44 -19.21
C HIS A 24 -4.85 -18.65 -19.43
N GLY A 25 -4.28 -19.22 -18.37
CA GLY A 25 -3.37 -20.37 -18.45
C GLY A 25 -2.52 -20.59 -17.19
N GLU A 26 -2.10 -21.83 -16.99
CA GLU A 26 -1.19 -22.22 -15.90
C GLU A 26 0.27 -21.89 -16.26
N VAL A 27 1.01 -21.33 -15.31
CA VAL A 27 2.46 -21.14 -15.41
C VAL A 27 3.15 -22.32 -14.74
N ILE A 28 3.75 -23.19 -15.56
CA ILE A 28 4.36 -24.44 -15.10
C ILE A 28 5.87 -24.25 -14.91
N LYS A 29 6.49 -23.48 -15.81
CA LYS A 29 7.94 -23.36 -15.92
C LYS A 29 8.48 -22.13 -15.19
N PRO A 30 9.60 -22.24 -14.44
CA PRO A 30 10.23 -21.10 -13.77
C PRO A 30 11.05 -20.22 -14.74
N GLU A 31 11.23 -20.63 -15.99
CA GLU A 31 11.96 -19.86 -16.98
C GLU A 31 11.22 -18.58 -17.38
N THR A 32 11.99 -17.55 -17.76
CA THR A 32 11.46 -16.25 -18.19
C THR A 32 11.56 -16.09 -19.70
N ILE A 33 12.76 -15.77 -20.18
CA ILE A 33 13.10 -15.57 -21.58
C ILE A 33 14.32 -16.41 -21.93
N ASN A 34 14.40 -16.84 -23.18
CA ASN A 34 15.59 -17.50 -23.69
C ASN A 34 16.70 -16.48 -23.93
N TYR A 35 17.89 -16.70 -23.37
CA TYR A 35 19.00 -15.75 -23.49
C TYR A 35 19.54 -15.59 -24.92
N ARG A 36 19.38 -16.61 -25.79
CA ARG A 36 19.83 -16.55 -27.19
C ARG A 36 18.83 -15.87 -28.10
N THR A 37 17.57 -16.31 -28.04
CA THR A 37 16.52 -15.80 -28.94
C THR A 37 15.85 -14.53 -28.41
N GLN A 38 16.07 -14.19 -27.13
CA GLN A 38 15.46 -13.07 -26.41
C GLN A 38 13.92 -13.13 -26.38
N ARG A 39 13.34 -14.30 -26.68
CA ARG A 39 11.89 -14.52 -26.67
C ARG A 39 11.45 -15.21 -25.40
N ALA A 40 10.20 -14.96 -24.99
CA ALA A 40 9.57 -15.68 -23.89
C ALA A 40 9.62 -17.21 -24.08
N GLU A 41 9.92 -17.92 -22.99
CA GLU A 41 9.84 -19.37 -22.96
C GLU A 41 8.38 -19.84 -22.87
N LYS A 42 8.08 -20.99 -23.50
CA LYS A 42 6.74 -21.60 -23.45
C LYS A 42 6.43 -22.09 -22.03
N ASP A 43 5.19 -21.85 -21.59
CA ASP A 43 4.66 -22.17 -20.26
C ASP A 43 5.42 -21.52 -19.08
N GLY A 44 6.32 -20.57 -19.38
CA GLY A 44 7.08 -19.78 -18.43
C GLY A 44 6.36 -18.51 -17.97
N LEU A 45 7.06 -17.69 -17.18
CA LEU A 45 6.50 -16.47 -16.59
C LEU A 45 6.12 -15.37 -17.60
N PHE A 46 6.62 -15.43 -18.83
CA PHE A 46 6.33 -14.45 -19.88
C PHE A 46 5.61 -15.07 -21.08
N CYS A 47 5.14 -16.33 -20.96
CA CYS A 47 4.55 -17.12 -22.02
C CYS A 47 3.46 -16.35 -22.80
N GLU A 48 3.67 -16.20 -24.10
CA GLU A 48 2.73 -15.49 -24.98
C GLU A 48 1.38 -16.18 -25.10
N LYS A 49 1.33 -17.51 -24.95
CA LYS A 49 0.08 -18.28 -25.00
C LYS A 49 -0.86 -17.87 -23.87
N THR A 50 -0.31 -17.66 -22.68
CA THR A 50 -1.08 -17.31 -21.47
C THR A 50 -1.37 -15.81 -21.40
N PHE A 51 -0.36 -14.97 -21.59
CA PHE A 51 -0.48 -13.54 -21.33
C PHE A 51 -0.82 -12.70 -22.58
N GLY A 52 -0.70 -13.27 -23.78
CA GLY A 52 -0.87 -12.58 -25.05
C GLY A 52 0.45 -12.25 -25.76
N PRO A 53 0.40 -11.76 -27.00
CA PRO A 53 1.56 -11.59 -27.86
C PRO A 53 2.48 -10.43 -27.42
N GLU A 54 3.80 -10.57 -27.58
CA GLU A 54 4.76 -9.49 -27.27
C GLU A 54 4.68 -8.31 -28.24
N ARG A 55 4.31 -8.58 -29.51
CA ARG A 55 4.17 -7.57 -30.56
C ARG A 55 2.74 -7.55 -31.08
N ASP A 56 2.27 -6.37 -31.46
CA ASP A 56 0.91 -6.20 -31.96
C ASP A 56 0.64 -7.09 -33.18
N TYR A 57 -0.44 -7.87 -33.09
CA TYR A 57 -0.91 -8.75 -34.15
C TYR A 57 0.14 -9.75 -34.67
N GLN A 58 1.00 -10.27 -33.78
CA GLN A 58 2.01 -11.26 -34.13
C GLN A 58 1.99 -12.44 -33.15
N CYS A 59 1.86 -13.66 -33.67
CA CYS A 59 2.00 -14.87 -32.86
C CYS A 59 3.48 -15.25 -32.63
N TYR A 60 3.76 -16.00 -31.57
CA TYR A 60 5.10 -16.49 -31.20
C TYR A 60 5.88 -17.15 -32.35
N CYS A 61 5.26 -18.08 -33.08
CA CYS A 61 5.94 -18.80 -34.17
C CYS A 61 6.10 -17.97 -35.45
N GLY A 62 5.42 -16.82 -35.54
CA GLY A 62 5.44 -15.96 -36.71
C GLY A 62 4.61 -16.44 -37.91
N LYS A 63 3.81 -17.52 -37.78
CA LYS A 63 2.87 -18.01 -38.82
C LYS A 63 1.84 -16.94 -39.20
N TYR A 64 1.22 -16.33 -38.20
CA TYR A 64 0.24 -15.25 -38.36
C TYR A 64 0.87 -13.92 -37.96
N ARG A 65 0.83 -12.94 -38.87
CA ARG A 65 1.35 -11.58 -38.68
C ARG A 65 0.44 -10.56 -39.36
N GLY A 66 0.22 -9.44 -38.67
CA GLY A 66 -0.54 -8.31 -39.18
C GLY A 66 -2.03 -8.38 -38.84
N ILE A 67 -2.69 -7.25 -39.03
CA ILE A 67 -4.06 -7.02 -38.54
C ILE A 67 -5.12 -7.93 -39.20
N LYS A 68 -4.81 -8.51 -40.38
CA LYS A 68 -5.71 -9.41 -41.13
C LYS A 68 -6.11 -10.66 -40.34
N TYR A 69 -5.24 -11.13 -39.45
CA TYR A 69 -5.45 -12.35 -38.65
C TYR A 69 -5.96 -12.05 -37.23
N LYS A 70 -6.48 -10.85 -36.98
CA LYS A 70 -6.95 -10.42 -35.67
C LYS A 70 -7.97 -11.40 -35.10
N GLY A 71 -7.74 -11.87 -33.87
CA GLY A 71 -8.63 -12.77 -33.14
C GLY A 71 -8.46 -14.26 -33.47
N ILE A 72 -7.55 -14.62 -34.39
CA ILE A 72 -7.24 -16.02 -34.68
C ILE A 72 -6.25 -16.55 -33.63
N THR A 73 -6.55 -17.71 -33.06
CA THR A 73 -5.63 -18.47 -32.21
C THR A 73 -4.76 -19.36 -33.07
N CYS A 74 -3.43 -19.25 -32.93
CA CYS A 74 -2.52 -19.98 -33.80
C CYS A 74 -2.49 -21.50 -33.51
N ASP A 75 -2.73 -22.34 -34.51
CA ASP A 75 -2.69 -23.82 -34.36
C ASP A 75 -1.33 -24.37 -33.89
N ARG A 76 -0.21 -23.70 -34.23
CA ARG A 76 1.14 -24.15 -33.89
C ARG A 76 1.61 -23.74 -32.50
N CYS A 77 1.30 -22.51 -32.08
CA CYS A 77 1.81 -21.95 -30.81
C CYS A 77 0.73 -21.65 -29.78
N GLY A 78 -0.55 -21.73 -30.15
CA GLY A 78 -1.69 -21.42 -29.28
C GLY A 78 -1.82 -19.94 -28.90
N VAL A 79 -1.02 -19.05 -29.51
CA VAL A 79 -1.06 -17.61 -29.22
C VAL A 79 -2.15 -16.95 -30.04
N GLU A 80 -2.96 -16.14 -29.37
CA GLU A 80 -4.01 -15.35 -29.98
C GLU A 80 -3.43 -14.06 -30.60
N VAL A 81 -3.82 -13.75 -31.83
CA VAL A 81 -3.31 -12.60 -32.58
C VAL A 81 -4.11 -11.34 -32.23
N ILE A 82 -3.66 -10.61 -31.22
CA ILE A 82 -4.30 -9.40 -30.66
C ILE A 82 -3.25 -8.31 -30.37
N LYS A 83 -3.66 -7.17 -29.81
CA LYS A 83 -2.74 -6.12 -29.37
C LYS A 83 -1.93 -6.58 -28.16
N ALA A 84 -0.67 -6.19 -28.07
CA ALA A 84 0.21 -6.51 -26.96
C ALA A 84 -0.26 -5.92 -25.62
N GLN A 85 -1.08 -4.85 -25.66
CA GLN A 85 -1.65 -4.20 -24.47
C GLN A 85 -2.37 -5.17 -23.51
N VAL A 86 -2.92 -6.27 -24.01
CA VAL A 86 -3.56 -7.31 -23.18
C VAL A 86 -2.61 -7.94 -22.16
N ARG A 87 -1.29 -7.87 -22.38
CA ARG A 87 -0.25 -8.32 -21.44
C ARG A 87 -0.18 -7.49 -20.15
N ARG A 88 -0.92 -6.37 -20.08
CA ARG A 88 -1.16 -5.60 -18.85
C ARG A 88 -2.40 -6.04 -18.07
N GLU A 89 -3.28 -6.82 -18.69
CA GLU A 89 -4.61 -7.15 -18.18
C GLU A 89 -4.79 -8.65 -17.90
N ARG A 90 -4.24 -9.53 -18.76
CA ARG A 90 -4.38 -11.00 -18.63
C ARG A 90 -3.59 -11.54 -17.45
N MET A 91 -4.29 -12.23 -16.54
CA MET A 91 -3.68 -12.93 -15.42
C MET A 91 -3.35 -14.39 -15.77
N GLY A 92 -2.30 -14.91 -15.16
CA GLY A 92 -1.98 -16.34 -15.15
C GLY A 92 -2.32 -16.94 -13.79
N HIS A 93 -2.15 -18.24 -13.63
CA HIS A 93 -2.23 -18.89 -12.32
C HIS A 93 -1.17 -19.98 -12.15
N ILE A 94 -0.92 -20.36 -10.90
CA ILE A 94 -0.10 -21.53 -10.53
C ILE A 94 -0.99 -22.44 -9.68
N LYS A 95 -1.16 -23.70 -10.12
CA LYS A 95 -1.84 -24.71 -9.32
C LYS A 95 -0.87 -25.29 -8.30
N LEU A 96 -1.13 -25.03 -7.02
CA LEU A 96 -0.27 -25.47 -5.93
C LEU A 96 -0.52 -26.96 -5.65
N ALA A 97 0.58 -27.71 -5.43
CA ALA A 97 0.52 -29.13 -5.10
C ALA A 97 -0.03 -29.39 -3.69
N SER A 98 0.11 -28.42 -2.79
CA SER A 98 -0.46 -28.43 -1.44
C SER A 98 -1.10 -27.07 -1.17
N PRO A 99 -2.26 -27.01 -0.47
CA PRO A 99 -2.83 -25.75 -0.02
C PRO A 99 -1.87 -24.97 0.86
N VAL A 100 -1.87 -23.64 0.72
CA VAL A 100 -0.99 -22.70 1.42
C VAL A 100 -1.85 -21.66 2.12
N SER A 101 -1.53 -21.30 3.36
CA SER A 101 -2.23 -20.25 4.09
C SER A 101 -1.85 -18.86 3.54
N HIS A 102 -2.81 -17.94 3.44
CA HIS A 102 -2.49 -16.58 3.06
C HIS A 102 -2.01 -15.77 4.30
N ILE A 103 -0.78 -15.25 4.24
CA ILE A 103 -0.08 -14.63 5.37
C ILE A 103 -0.85 -13.50 6.08
N TRP A 104 -1.60 -12.67 5.36
CA TRP A 104 -2.42 -11.61 5.96
C TRP A 104 -3.49 -12.11 6.93
N PHE A 105 -4.10 -13.28 6.68
CA PHE A 105 -5.13 -13.83 7.57
C PHE A 105 -4.53 -14.61 8.75
N LEU A 106 -3.30 -15.11 8.57
CA LEU A 106 -2.53 -15.77 9.61
C LEU A 106 -1.92 -14.76 10.60
N ARG A 107 -1.06 -13.85 10.10
CA ARG A 107 -0.24 -12.93 10.91
C ARG A 107 -0.83 -11.54 11.10
N GLY A 108 -1.90 -11.19 10.38
CA GLY A 108 -2.58 -9.92 10.58
C GLY A 108 -2.99 -9.77 12.04
N VAL A 109 -2.73 -8.63 12.67
CA VAL A 109 -3.13 -8.39 14.06
C VAL A 109 -4.48 -7.68 14.05
N PRO A 110 -5.55 -8.29 14.58
CA PRO A 110 -5.63 -9.63 15.16
C PRO A 110 -5.90 -10.74 14.11
N SER A 111 -5.40 -11.96 14.37
CA SER A 111 -5.42 -13.07 13.39
C SER A 111 -6.83 -13.49 13.05
N ARG A 112 -7.19 -13.45 11.77
CA ARG A 112 -8.55 -13.81 11.30
C ARG A 112 -8.77 -15.31 11.41
N MET A 113 -7.76 -16.11 11.06
CA MET A 113 -7.77 -17.56 11.25
C MET A 113 -7.87 -17.92 12.75
N GLY A 114 -7.08 -17.26 13.60
CA GLY A 114 -7.10 -17.49 15.04
C GLY A 114 -8.44 -17.16 15.68
N MET A 115 -9.11 -16.09 15.22
CA MET A 115 -10.45 -15.78 15.73
C MET A 115 -11.51 -16.79 15.33
N ILE A 116 -11.44 -17.34 14.11
CA ILE A 116 -12.46 -18.29 13.63
C ILE A 116 -12.31 -19.64 14.35
N LEU A 117 -11.07 -20.11 14.50
CA LEU A 117 -10.77 -21.41 15.12
C LEU A 117 -10.68 -21.36 16.65
N ASP A 118 -10.74 -20.17 17.25
CA ASP A 118 -10.46 -19.90 18.66
C ASP A 118 -9.04 -20.27 19.15
N ILE A 119 -8.09 -20.39 18.22
CA ILE A 119 -6.69 -20.77 18.49
C ILE A 119 -5.79 -19.52 18.51
N PRO A 120 -4.88 -19.38 19.49
CA PRO A 120 -3.85 -18.35 19.47
C PRO A 120 -2.97 -18.37 18.20
N MET A 121 -2.60 -17.19 17.71
CA MET A 121 -1.80 -17.04 16.49
C MET A 121 -0.48 -17.83 16.51
N GLN A 122 0.26 -17.80 17.62
CA GLN A 122 1.54 -18.51 17.75
C GLN A 122 1.39 -20.03 17.59
N GLN A 123 0.26 -20.57 18.04
CA GLN A 123 -0.02 -21.99 17.93
C GLN A 123 -0.42 -22.38 16.49
N LEU A 124 -1.22 -21.55 15.82
CA LEU A 124 -1.51 -21.72 14.39
C LEU A 124 -0.27 -21.65 13.53
N GLU A 125 0.65 -20.74 13.87
CA GLU A 125 1.93 -20.61 13.18
C GLU A 125 2.73 -21.92 13.23
N ARG A 126 2.81 -22.56 14.40
CA ARG A 126 3.48 -23.85 14.56
C ARG A 126 2.87 -24.95 13.69
N ILE A 127 1.54 -24.98 13.53
CA ILE A 127 0.87 -25.97 12.68
C ILE A 127 1.18 -25.72 11.20
N ILE A 128 1.05 -24.47 10.74
CA ILE A 128 1.21 -24.12 9.33
C ILE A 128 2.65 -24.37 8.83
N TYR A 129 3.64 -24.09 9.68
CA TYR A 129 5.05 -24.33 9.37
C TYR A 129 5.54 -25.73 9.81
N PHE A 130 4.63 -26.70 9.99
CA PHE A 130 4.94 -28.11 10.21
C PHE A 130 5.73 -28.43 11.50
N ALA A 131 5.60 -27.62 12.55
CA ALA A 131 6.25 -27.80 13.85
C ALA A 131 5.34 -28.38 14.95
N ALA A 132 4.03 -28.52 14.67
CA ALA A 132 3.05 -29.09 15.58
C ALA A 132 1.93 -29.78 14.80
N TYR A 133 1.17 -30.63 15.48
CA TYR A 133 0.00 -31.33 14.93
C TYR A 133 -1.28 -30.80 15.56
N ILE A 134 -2.37 -30.85 14.82
CA ILE A 134 -3.71 -30.54 15.32
C ILE A 134 -4.62 -31.77 15.19
N VAL A 135 -5.36 -32.06 16.26
CA VAL A 135 -6.36 -33.13 16.28
C VAL A 135 -7.58 -32.70 15.47
N THR A 136 -7.87 -33.45 14.41
CA THR A 136 -8.94 -33.15 13.46
C THR A 136 -10.23 -33.86 13.81
N ASN A 137 -10.15 -35.14 14.19
CA ASN A 137 -11.27 -35.98 14.52
C ASN A 137 -10.95 -36.85 15.72
N VAL A 138 -11.95 -37.11 16.57
CA VAL A 138 -11.82 -37.97 17.74
C VAL A 138 -13.01 -38.92 17.74
N SER A 139 -12.73 -40.22 17.70
CA SER A 139 -13.76 -41.24 17.78
C SER A 139 -14.16 -41.45 19.24
N GLU A 140 -15.35 -40.97 19.62
CA GLU A 140 -15.85 -41.14 20.99
C GLU A 140 -16.04 -42.61 21.37
N GLN A 141 -16.36 -43.47 20.40
CA GLN A 141 -16.52 -44.90 20.62
C GLN A 141 -15.18 -45.58 20.94
N ALA A 142 -14.15 -45.30 20.15
CA ALA A 142 -12.80 -45.80 20.42
C ALA A 142 -12.27 -45.25 21.76
N LYS A 143 -12.50 -43.96 22.03
CA LYS A 143 -12.14 -43.32 23.31
C LYS A 143 -12.72 -44.06 24.52
N LYS A 144 -13.99 -44.47 24.47
CA LYS A 144 -14.63 -45.26 25.54
C LYS A 144 -14.01 -46.66 25.69
N LYS A 145 -13.77 -47.36 24.58
CA LYS A 145 -13.13 -48.68 24.59
C LYS A 145 -11.73 -48.63 25.20
N THR A 146 -10.91 -47.67 24.80
CA THR A 146 -9.55 -47.50 25.34
C THR A 146 -9.59 -47.18 26.84
N LEU A 147 -10.56 -46.37 27.30
CA LEU A 147 -10.74 -46.10 28.73
C LEU A 147 -11.10 -47.38 29.51
N GLU A 148 -11.94 -48.25 28.96
CA GLU A 148 -12.28 -49.53 29.57
C GLU A 148 -11.09 -50.51 29.58
N GLU A 149 -10.27 -50.53 28.53
CA GLU A 149 -9.06 -51.33 28.44
C GLU A 149 -8.02 -50.91 29.48
N ILE A 150 -7.79 -49.60 29.64
CA ILE A 150 -6.92 -49.04 30.69
C ILE A 150 -7.40 -49.47 32.08
N GLU A 151 -8.72 -49.48 32.32
CA GLU A 151 -9.28 -49.97 33.58
C GLU A 151 -9.11 -51.47 33.79
N LYS A 152 -9.24 -52.28 32.73
CA LYS A 152 -8.99 -53.74 32.77
C LYS A 152 -7.52 -54.05 33.04
N GLU A 153 -6.61 -53.38 32.36
CA GLU A 153 -5.16 -53.55 32.53
C GLU A 153 -4.72 -53.16 33.95
N TYR A 154 -5.27 -52.06 34.49
CA TYR A 154 -5.05 -51.66 35.88
C TYR A 154 -5.54 -52.73 36.87
N LYS A 155 -6.74 -53.30 36.66
CA LYS A 155 -7.28 -54.40 37.49
C LYS A 155 -6.41 -55.66 37.43
N GLN A 156 -5.87 -56.01 36.25
CA GLN A 156 -4.96 -57.14 36.09
C GLN A 156 -3.62 -56.92 36.80
N LYS A 157 -3.01 -55.72 36.66
CA LYS A 157 -1.76 -55.36 37.36
C LYS A 157 -1.96 -55.33 38.88
N LEU A 158 -3.11 -54.85 39.37
CA LEU A 158 -3.47 -54.94 40.79
C LEU A 158 -3.55 -56.38 41.30
N LYS A 159 -4.15 -57.29 40.52
CA LYS A 159 -4.25 -58.72 40.86
C LYS A 159 -2.86 -59.38 40.89
N SER A 160 -2.00 -59.11 39.90
CA SER A 160 -0.65 -59.69 39.84
C SER A 160 0.26 -59.20 40.97
N LEU A 161 0.13 -57.95 41.42
CA LEU A 161 0.84 -57.42 42.59
C LEU A 161 0.35 -58.02 43.91
N LYS A 162 -0.96 -58.23 44.06
CA LYS A 162 -1.52 -58.94 45.22
C LYS A 162 -1.04 -60.40 45.26
N LEU A 163 -0.92 -61.07 44.12
CA LEU A 163 -0.37 -62.42 43.99
C LEU A 163 1.13 -62.48 44.31
N LYS A 164 1.94 -61.55 43.78
CA LYS A 164 3.38 -61.46 44.11
C LYS A 164 3.63 -61.13 45.59
N GLY A 165 2.77 -60.32 46.21
CA GLY A 165 2.79 -60.06 47.65
C GLY A 165 2.48 -61.32 48.49
N ARG A 166 1.58 -62.18 48.03
CA ARG A 166 1.27 -63.47 48.68
C ARG A 166 2.37 -64.52 48.49
N ALA A 167 2.99 -64.60 47.31
CA ALA A 167 4.08 -65.55 47.03
C ALA A 167 5.36 -65.24 47.85
N ALA A 168 5.66 -63.97 48.10
CA ALA A 168 6.79 -63.58 48.96
C ALA A 168 6.59 -63.94 50.45
N GLY A 169 5.34 -64.18 50.89
CA GLY A 169 5.02 -64.63 52.25
C GLY A 169 5.28 -66.13 52.49
N LEU A 170 5.28 -66.96 51.44
CA LEU A 170 5.45 -68.41 51.56
C LEU A 170 6.91 -68.88 51.54
N VAL A 171 7.85 -68.07 51.05
CA VAL A 171 9.26 -68.49 50.86
C VAL A 171 10.14 -68.33 52.12
N LYS A 172 9.64 -67.69 53.20
CA LYS A 172 10.40 -67.50 54.46
C LYS A 172 10.06 -68.50 55.58
N GLY A 173 9.29 -69.54 55.31
CA GLY A 173 8.81 -70.49 56.32
C GLY A 173 9.67 -71.73 56.57
N GLN A 174 10.78 -71.96 55.84
CA GLN A 174 11.60 -73.17 55.98
C GLN A 174 13.09 -72.83 55.97
N LYS A 175 13.66 -72.53 57.14
CA LYS A 175 15.05 -72.83 57.53
C LYS A 175 15.34 -72.24 58.91
N SER A 176 15.28 -73.09 59.94
CA SER A 176 16.16 -73.18 61.13
C SER A 176 15.42 -73.60 62.41
N LEU A 177 15.35 -74.92 62.63
CA LEU A 177 15.16 -75.52 63.95
C LEU A 177 16.52 -75.55 64.65
N GLY A 178 16.65 -74.92 65.83
CA GLY A 178 17.90 -75.03 66.61
C GLY A 178 18.16 -73.98 67.69
N LYS A 179 17.31 -73.95 68.73
CA LYS A 179 17.57 -73.60 70.14
C LYS A 179 18.00 -72.18 70.58
N ASN A 180 17.12 -71.65 71.46
CA ASN A 180 17.38 -71.00 72.76
C ASN A 180 17.86 -69.54 72.83
N GLN A 181 16.92 -68.59 73.07
CA GLN A 181 16.65 -67.98 74.40
C GLN A 181 15.61 -66.83 74.31
N LYS A 182 15.10 -66.43 75.48
CA LYS A 182 13.84 -65.75 75.84
C LYS A 182 13.67 -64.27 75.37
N PRO A 183 12.44 -63.70 75.48
CA PRO A 183 11.90 -62.69 74.58
C PRO A 183 11.86 -61.25 75.15
N LYS A 184 11.80 -60.24 74.25
CA LYS A 184 11.27 -58.87 74.47
C LYS A 184 11.19 -58.11 73.12
N PRO A 185 10.38 -57.05 72.99
CA PRO A 185 8.97 -57.01 72.61
C PRO A 185 8.73 -56.72 71.11
N LYS A 186 7.48 -56.96 70.71
CA LYS A 186 6.82 -56.64 69.43
C LYS A 186 7.37 -55.39 68.69
N ASP A 187 7.99 -55.57 67.52
CA ASP A 187 8.12 -54.49 66.52
C ASP A 187 8.55 -54.98 65.11
N GLN A 188 7.97 -56.08 64.59
CA GLN A 188 8.38 -56.61 63.27
C GLN A 188 7.25 -56.89 62.26
N THR A 189 6.05 -56.33 62.44
CA THR A 189 5.01 -56.33 61.39
C THR A 189 4.97 -55.07 60.53
N GLY A 190 5.82 -54.06 60.79
CA GLY A 190 5.75 -52.73 60.14
C GLY A 190 6.58 -52.53 58.86
N SER A 191 7.43 -53.46 58.44
CA SER A 191 8.42 -53.20 57.37
C SER A 191 7.99 -53.60 55.96
N GLN A 192 7.09 -54.58 55.80
CA GLN A 192 6.63 -55.05 54.48
C GLN A 192 5.49 -54.21 53.88
N ASP A 193 4.58 -53.69 54.72
CA ASP A 193 3.48 -52.81 54.27
C ASP A 193 3.98 -51.45 53.75
N ARG A 194 5.13 -50.96 54.26
CA ARG A 194 5.77 -49.71 53.79
C ARG A 194 6.33 -49.81 52.36
N LYS A 195 6.67 -51.01 51.85
CA LYS A 195 7.19 -51.19 50.47
C LYS A 195 6.09 -51.43 49.42
N LEU A 196 4.92 -51.91 49.81
CA LEU A 196 3.79 -52.16 48.91
C LEU A 196 2.96 -50.90 48.65
N LYS A 197 2.77 -50.04 49.65
CA LYS A 197 2.05 -48.75 49.52
C LYS A 197 2.59 -47.82 48.41
N PRO A 198 3.91 -47.55 48.29
CA PRO A 198 4.43 -46.67 47.24
C PRO A 198 4.23 -47.25 45.84
N LYS A 199 4.45 -48.55 45.63
CA LYS A 199 4.19 -49.21 44.33
C LYS A 199 2.72 -49.18 43.92
N LEU A 200 1.80 -49.28 44.89
CA LEU A 200 0.37 -49.19 44.62
C LEU A 200 -0.07 -47.74 44.28
N GLN A 201 0.58 -46.75 44.90
CA GLN A 201 0.40 -45.33 44.57
C GLN A 201 0.98 -44.98 43.19
N GLU A 202 2.15 -45.50 42.83
CA GLU A 202 2.75 -45.34 41.51
C GLU A 202 1.84 -45.89 40.40
N LEU A 203 1.21 -47.06 40.61
CA LEU A 203 0.28 -47.63 39.64
C LEU A 203 -1.04 -46.89 39.54
N LYS A 204 -1.55 -46.36 40.66
CA LYS A 204 -2.70 -45.45 40.64
C LYS A 204 -2.35 -44.19 39.85
N ALA A 205 -1.22 -43.56 40.15
CA ALA A 205 -0.75 -42.38 39.44
C ALA A 205 -0.53 -42.65 37.94
N ALA A 206 0.03 -43.80 37.57
CA ALA A 206 0.21 -44.18 36.17
C ALA A 206 -1.13 -44.39 35.43
N ARG A 207 -2.11 -45.02 36.10
CA ARG A 207 -3.48 -45.16 35.55
C ARG A 207 -4.14 -43.80 35.38
N ASP A 208 -4.06 -42.96 36.40
CA ASP A 208 -4.72 -41.66 36.40
C ASP A 208 -4.10 -40.74 35.33
N ARG A 209 -2.77 -40.78 35.15
CA ARG A 209 -2.07 -40.13 34.02
C ARG A 209 -2.54 -40.65 32.66
N ALA A 210 -2.58 -41.97 32.46
CA ALA A 210 -3.02 -42.55 31.19
C ALA A 210 -4.50 -42.20 30.88
N ARG A 211 -5.35 -42.17 31.92
CA ARG A 211 -6.76 -41.77 31.79
C ARG A 211 -6.88 -40.28 31.44
N GLU A 212 -6.10 -39.42 32.09
CA GLU A 212 -6.04 -37.99 31.77
C GLU A 212 -5.51 -37.74 30.36
N GLU A 213 -4.47 -38.45 29.92
CA GLU A 213 -3.92 -38.37 28.56
C GLU A 213 -5.02 -38.62 27.51
N VAL A 214 -5.80 -39.70 27.67
CA VAL A 214 -6.91 -40.01 26.75
C VAL A 214 -8.05 -39.00 26.86
N LEU A 215 -8.44 -38.60 28.07
CA LEU A 215 -9.51 -37.61 28.28
C LEU A 215 -9.15 -36.26 27.64
N ASN A 216 -7.89 -35.85 27.75
CA ASN A 216 -7.36 -34.62 27.21
C ASN A 216 -7.27 -34.59 25.68
N ILE A 217 -7.61 -35.66 24.96
CA ILE A 217 -7.73 -35.66 23.50
C ILE A 217 -9.10 -35.06 23.12
N ILE A 218 -9.07 -33.82 22.64
CA ILE A 218 -10.24 -33.03 22.22
C ILE A 218 -9.98 -32.52 20.79
N PRO A 219 -11.00 -32.42 19.92
CA PRO A 219 -10.84 -31.76 18.62
C PRO A 219 -10.22 -30.36 18.76
N LEU A 220 -9.40 -29.97 17.77
CA LEU A 220 -8.63 -28.71 17.75
C LEU A 220 -7.51 -28.59 18.79
N LYS A 221 -7.28 -29.63 19.61
CA LYS A 221 -6.10 -29.66 20.48
C LYS A 221 -4.84 -29.76 19.64
N ILE A 222 -3.80 -29.05 20.09
CA ILE A 222 -2.51 -28.98 19.44
C ILE A 222 -1.53 -29.84 20.23
N LEU A 223 -0.82 -30.70 19.51
CA LEU A 223 0.13 -31.65 20.06
C LEU A 223 1.54 -31.29 19.57
N SER A 224 2.53 -31.40 20.46
CA SER A 224 3.93 -31.38 20.05
C SER A 224 4.28 -32.64 19.26
N GLU A 225 5.41 -32.63 18.54
CA GLU A 225 5.83 -33.80 17.76
C GLU A 225 6.08 -35.03 18.64
N VAL A 226 6.70 -34.84 19.81
CA VAL A 226 6.94 -35.90 20.80
C VAL A 226 5.62 -36.45 21.33
N GLU A 227 4.71 -35.57 21.75
CA GLU A 227 3.38 -35.97 22.23
C GLU A 227 2.57 -36.72 21.18
N TYR A 228 2.64 -36.26 19.92
CA TYR A 228 1.96 -36.92 18.82
C TYR A 228 2.49 -38.34 18.60
N HIS A 229 3.81 -38.54 18.60
CA HIS A 229 4.39 -39.88 18.47
C HIS A 229 4.03 -40.79 19.64
N GLU A 230 4.09 -40.30 20.87
CA GLU A 230 3.69 -41.08 22.06
C GLU A 230 2.20 -41.47 22.02
N LEU A 231 1.32 -40.51 21.70
CA LEU A 231 -0.13 -40.74 21.64
C LEU A 231 -0.51 -41.58 20.42
N SER A 232 0.19 -41.48 19.30
CA SER A 232 -0.04 -42.31 18.12
C SER A 232 0.35 -43.76 18.38
N LEU A 233 1.40 -44.02 19.18
CA LEU A 233 1.80 -45.37 19.59
C LEU A 233 0.78 -46.00 20.56
N LYS A 234 0.23 -45.21 21.49
CA LYS A 234 -0.69 -45.71 22.53
C LYS A 234 -2.15 -45.75 22.08
N CYS A 235 -2.59 -44.78 21.28
CA CYS A 235 -4.00 -44.47 21.04
C CYS A 235 -4.28 -44.09 19.57
N GLY A 236 -3.59 -44.72 18.61
CA GLY A 236 -3.74 -44.42 17.18
C GLY A 236 -5.17 -44.58 16.64
N GLU A 237 -6.00 -45.45 17.24
CA GLU A 237 -7.41 -45.63 16.83
C GLU A 237 -8.35 -44.55 17.38
N VAL A 238 -7.92 -43.77 18.38
CA VAL A 238 -8.80 -42.84 19.11
C VAL A 238 -8.96 -41.52 18.36
N PHE A 239 -7.93 -41.06 17.66
CA PHE A 239 -7.91 -39.74 17.05
C PHE A 239 -7.11 -39.68 15.75
N GLU A 240 -7.51 -38.76 14.88
CA GLU A 240 -6.78 -38.40 13.68
C GLU A 240 -6.16 -37.02 13.89
N ALA A 241 -4.84 -36.91 13.74
CA ALA A 241 -4.14 -35.63 13.78
C ALA A 241 -3.31 -35.43 12.52
N GLY A 242 -3.15 -34.16 12.14
CA GLY A 242 -2.38 -33.79 10.97
C GLY A 242 -1.70 -32.44 11.16
N THR A 243 -0.87 -32.07 10.19
CA THR A 243 -0.09 -30.84 10.23
C THR A 243 -0.18 -30.06 8.91
N GLY A 244 0.17 -28.78 8.93
CA GLY A 244 0.18 -27.90 7.76
C GLY A 244 -1.16 -27.24 7.43
N ALA A 245 -1.12 -26.39 6.41
CA ALA A 245 -2.26 -25.60 5.94
C ALA A 245 -3.39 -26.45 5.33
N GLU A 246 -3.07 -27.63 4.79
CA GLU A 246 -4.07 -28.57 4.23
C GLU A 246 -5.10 -29.01 5.29
N VAL A 247 -4.62 -29.32 6.50
CA VAL A 247 -5.44 -29.80 7.60
C VAL A 247 -6.34 -28.68 8.13
N LEU A 248 -5.78 -27.48 8.30
CA LEU A 248 -6.57 -26.31 8.71
C LEU A 248 -7.63 -25.94 7.67
N ARG A 249 -7.34 -26.09 6.38
CA ARG A 249 -8.33 -25.89 5.31
C ARG A 249 -9.51 -26.88 5.46
N LYS A 250 -9.24 -28.17 5.68
CA LYS A 250 -10.28 -29.20 5.91
C LYS A 250 -11.12 -28.90 7.16
N ILE A 251 -10.50 -28.38 8.21
CA ILE A 251 -11.22 -27.92 9.41
C ILE A 251 -12.13 -26.75 9.06
N CYS A 252 -11.61 -25.74 8.36
CA CYS A 252 -12.36 -24.56 7.94
C CYS A 252 -13.52 -24.88 6.99
N GLU A 253 -13.41 -25.92 6.17
CA GLU A 253 -14.47 -26.40 5.28
C GLU A 253 -15.67 -26.99 6.05
N LYS A 254 -15.44 -27.60 7.22
CA LYS A 254 -16.49 -28.16 8.08
C LYS A 254 -17.26 -27.10 8.89
N ILE A 255 -16.81 -25.84 8.91
CA ILE A 255 -17.42 -24.77 9.70
C ILE A 255 -18.70 -24.28 9.03
N ASP A 256 -19.84 -24.49 9.69
CA ASP A 256 -21.13 -23.93 9.28
C ASP A 256 -21.49 -22.70 10.13
N PHE A 257 -21.43 -21.51 9.50
CA PHE A 257 -21.78 -20.25 10.15
C PHE A 257 -23.23 -20.19 10.63
N LYS A 258 -24.16 -20.93 10.02
CA LYS A 258 -25.56 -20.96 10.47
C LYS A 258 -25.70 -21.56 11.87
N LYS A 259 -24.83 -22.51 12.23
CA LYS A 259 -24.80 -23.16 13.55
C LYS A 259 -23.89 -22.43 14.54
N GLU A 260 -22.73 -21.97 14.07
CA GLU A 260 -21.75 -21.27 14.91
C GLU A 260 -22.27 -19.94 15.48
N ILE A 261 -22.96 -19.13 14.67
CA ILE A 261 -23.40 -17.79 15.09
C ILE A 261 -24.38 -17.83 16.28
N PRO A 262 -25.44 -18.67 16.27
CA PRO A 262 -26.30 -18.87 17.44
C PRO A 262 -25.55 -19.37 18.67
N ASN A 263 -24.59 -20.30 18.51
CA ASN A 263 -23.81 -20.82 19.62
C ASN A 263 -22.94 -19.73 20.27
N LEU A 264 -22.26 -18.91 19.45
CA LEU A 264 -21.47 -17.78 19.93
C LEU A 264 -22.32 -16.71 20.63
N LYS A 265 -23.58 -16.51 20.22
CA LYS A 265 -24.51 -15.62 20.94
C LYS A 265 -24.84 -16.15 22.33
N LYS A 266 -25.12 -17.45 22.47
CA LYS A 266 -25.36 -18.09 23.78
C LYS A 266 -24.13 -18.05 24.68
N GLU A 267 -22.94 -18.26 24.12
CA GLU A 267 -21.68 -18.12 24.86
C GLU A 267 -21.45 -16.69 25.34
N LEU A 268 -21.82 -15.69 24.52
CA LEU A 268 -21.67 -14.28 24.88
C LEU A 268 -22.49 -13.88 26.11
N GLU A 269 -23.67 -14.47 26.31
CA GLU A 269 -24.54 -14.24 27.48
C GLU A 269 -23.95 -14.79 28.77
N LYS A 270 -23.25 -15.93 28.70
CA LYS A 270 -22.64 -16.61 29.86
C LYS A 270 -21.21 -16.15 30.15
N ALA A 271 -20.62 -15.33 29.28
CA ALA A 271 -19.20 -15.02 29.33
C ALA A 271 -18.82 -13.95 30.37
N THR A 272 -17.66 -14.16 30.99
CA THR A 272 -16.97 -13.15 31.81
C THR A 272 -16.55 -11.93 30.97
N PRO A 273 -16.32 -10.74 31.57
CA PRO A 273 -16.04 -9.50 30.82
C PRO A 273 -14.87 -9.57 29.82
N ILE A 274 -13.82 -10.32 30.14
CA ILE A 274 -12.64 -10.52 29.27
C ILE A 274 -12.99 -11.40 28.07
N ASN A 275 -13.63 -12.55 28.31
CA ASN A 275 -14.05 -13.48 27.27
C ASN A 275 -15.14 -12.88 26.38
N ARG A 276 -16.00 -12.03 26.95
CA ARG A 276 -17.05 -11.31 26.23
C ARG A 276 -16.47 -10.47 25.08
N LYS A 277 -15.34 -9.77 25.28
CA LYS A 277 -14.67 -9.03 24.21
C LYS A 277 -14.13 -9.95 23.10
N LYS A 278 -13.57 -11.11 23.45
CA LYS A 278 -13.06 -12.11 22.49
C LYS A 278 -14.20 -12.68 21.63
N ILE A 279 -15.28 -13.14 22.28
CA ILE A 279 -16.46 -13.71 21.63
C ILE A 279 -17.15 -12.68 20.73
N LEU A 280 -17.28 -11.43 21.18
CA LEU A 280 -17.88 -10.36 20.36
C LEU A 280 -17.10 -10.12 19.06
N ARG A 281 -15.76 -10.11 19.13
CA ARG A 281 -14.90 -9.97 17.93
C ARG A 281 -15.08 -11.16 16.98
N ARG A 282 -15.12 -12.38 17.51
CA ARG A 282 -15.37 -13.61 16.73
C ARG A 282 -16.74 -13.57 16.06
N LEU A 283 -17.79 -13.26 16.82
CA LEU A 283 -19.16 -13.12 16.32
C LEU A 283 -19.26 -12.09 15.18
N ARG A 284 -18.59 -10.93 15.33
CA ARG A 284 -18.56 -9.89 14.29
C ARG A 284 -17.93 -10.39 12.98
N ILE A 285 -16.84 -11.15 13.06
CA ILE A 285 -16.19 -11.72 11.87
C ILE A 285 -17.08 -12.77 11.22
N SER A 286 -17.62 -13.71 11.99
CA SER A 286 -18.49 -14.77 11.47
C SER A 286 -19.75 -14.20 10.80
N GLN A 287 -20.39 -13.20 11.41
CA GLN A 287 -21.52 -12.49 10.82
C GLN A 287 -21.12 -11.72 9.55
N GLY A 288 -19.96 -11.06 9.55
CA GLY A 288 -19.44 -10.36 8.38
C GLY A 288 -19.19 -11.29 7.19
N MET A 289 -18.55 -12.44 7.44
CA MET A 289 -18.32 -13.47 6.43
C MET A 289 -19.62 -14.06 5.90
N GLN A 290 -20.58 -14.34 6.78
CA GLN A 290 -21.90 -14.84 6.37
C GLN A 290 -22.64 -13.84 5.48
N LYS A 291 -22.71 -12.55 5.87
CA LYS A 291 -23.35 -11.49 5.08
C LYS A 291 -22.68 -11.28 3.72
N ALA A 292 -21.36 -11.41 3.65
CA ALA A 292 -20.60 -11.27 2.41
C ALA A 292 -20.59 -12.54 1.54
N GLY A 293 -21.15 -13.66 2.01
CA GLY A 293 -21.07 -14.95 1.33
C GLY A 293 -19.63 -15.40 1.12
N ILE A 294 -18.78 -15.26 2.14
CA ILE A 294 -17.36 -15.66 2.14
C ILE A 294 -17.22 -16.97 2.93
N ARG A 295 -16.56 -17.97 2.35
CA ARG A 295 -16.20 -19.20 3.05
C ARG A 295 -14.83 -19.06 3.73
N PRO A 296 -14.63 -19.64 4.94
CA PRO A 296 -13.34 -19.55 5.65
C PRO A 296 -12.19 -20.22 4.91
N GLU A 297 -12.47 -21.27 4.15
CA GLU A 297 -11.48 -22.04 3.40
C GLU A 297 -10.75 -21.21 2.32
N TRP A 298 -11.36 -20.11 1.83
CA TRP A 298 -10.75 -19.23 0.83
C TRP A 298 -9.57 -18.44 1.40
N MET A 299 -9.35 -18.46 2.72
CA MET A 299 -8.11 -17.95 3.32
C MET A 299 -6.89 -18.83 3.02
N PHE A 300 -7.12 -20.05 2.50
CA PHE A 300 -6.09 -20.97 2.04
C PHE A 300 -6.09 -21.02 0.51
N LEU A 301 -4.94 -20.72 -0.09
CA LEU A 301 -4.73 -20.72 -1.52
C LEU A 301 -4.40 -22.13 -2.00
N THR A 302 -5.22 -22.65 -2.92
CA THR A 302 -4.89 -23.82 -3.75
C THR A 302 -4.41 -23.40 -5.14
N VAL A 303 -4.89 -22.25 -5.61
CA VAL A 303 -4.53 -21.62 -6.87
C VAL A 303 -3.98 -20.24 -6.55
N LEU A 304 -2.76 -19.96 -7.01
CA LEU A 304 -2.09 -18.68 -6.80
C LEU A 304 -2.15 -17.86 -8.10
N PRO A 305 -2.72 -16.65 -8.09
CA PRO A 305 -2.74 -15.79 -9.27
C PRO A 305 -1.33 -15.25 -9.60
N VAL A 306 -1.04 -15.17 -10.90
CA VAL A 306 0.18 -14.57 -11.44
C VAL A 306 -0.17 -13.25 -12.11
N LEU A 307 0.50 -12.18 -11.67
CA LEU A 307 0.30 -10.85 -12.25
C LEU A 307 0.69 -10.83 -13.76
N PRO A 308 0.00 -10.00 -14.56
CA PRO A 308 0.37 -9.75 -15.95
C PRO A 308 1.84 -9.30 -16.08
N PRO A 309 2.58 -9.77 -17.10
CA PRO A 309 4.02 -9.57 -17.23
C PRO A 309 4.43 -8.10 -17.36
N ASP A 310 3.61 -7.25 -17.98
CA ASP A 310 3.93 -5.83 -18.15
C ASP A 310 3.85 -5.04 -16.82
N LEU A 311 3.21 -5.61 -15.78
CA LEU A 311 3.25 -5.07 -14.41
C LEU A 311 4.50 -5.54 -13.64
N ARG A 312 5.26 -6.49 -14.20
CA ARG A 312 6.52 -7.05 -13.67
C ARG A 312 7.57 -7.20 -14.80
N PRO A 313 7.91 -6.09 -15.49
CA PRO A 313 8.67 -6.16 -16.73
C PRO A 313 10.09 -6.69 -16.50
N MET A 314 10.66 -7.22 -17.58
CA MET A 314 12.07 -7.55 -17.71
C MET A 314 12.61 -6.71 -18.86
N VAL A 315 13.51 -5.77 -18.56
CA VAL A 315 14.02 -4.78 -19.51
C VAL A 315 15.48 -5.06 -19.77
N GLN A 316 15.86 -5.04 -21.04
CA GLN A 316 17.27 -5.12 -21.43
C GLN A 316 17.93 -3.76 -21.22
N LEU A 317 19.06 -3.76 -20.53
CA LEU A 317 19.92 -2.59 -20.36
C LEU A 317 20.98 -2.54 -21.45
N ASP A 318 21.53 -1.35 -21.67
CA ASP A 318 22.69 -1.16 -22.54
C ASP A 318 23.84 -2.05 -22.06
N GLY A 319 24.43 -2.83 -22.97
CA GLY A 319 25.43 -3.86 -22.64
C GLY A 319 24.88 -5.28 -22.47
N GLY A 320 23.64 -5.54 -22.88
CA GLY A 320 23.08 -6.90 -22.99
C GLY A 320 22.67 -7.55 -21.66
N ARG A 321 22.75 -6.82 -20.55
CA ARG A 321 22.25 -7.26 -19.24
C ARG A 321 20.73 -7.09 -19.17
N TYR A 322 20.09 -7.82 -18.28
CA TYR A 322 18.66 -7.70 -18.02
C TYR A 322 18.38 -7.21 -16.61
N ALA A 323 17.52 -6.21 -16.48
CA ALA A 323 16.90 -5.81 -15.24
C ALA A 323 15.52 -6.45 -15.14
N SER A 324 15.30 -7.28 -14.13
CA SER A 324 14.01 -7.90 -13.85
C SER A 324 13.36 -7.29 -12.61
N SER A 325 12.03 -7.24 -12.59
CA SER A 325 11.27 -7.00 -11.36
C SER A 325 11.54 -8.08 -10.30
N ASP A 326 11.66 -7.68 -9.04
CA ASP A 326 11.81 -8.56 -7.87
C ASP A 326 10.69 -9.62 -7.78
N LEU A 327 9.49 -9.28 -8.25
CA LEU A 327 8.34 -10.20 -8.29
C LEU A 327 8.63 -11.45 -9.11
N ASN A 328 9.37 -11.33 -10.22
CA ASN A 328 9.68 -12.48 -11.06
C ASN A 328 10.51 -13.50 -10.28
N ASP A 329 11.50 -13.06 -9.49
CA ASP A 329 12.31 -13.97 -8.67
C ASP A 329 11.50 -14.63 -7.56
N LEU A 330 10.54 -13.91 -6.95
CA LEU A 330 9.62 -14.47 -5.97
C LEU A 330 8.70 -15.52 -6.61
N TYR A 331 8.11 -15.24 -7.78
CA TYR A 331 7.33 -16.22 -8.53
C TYR A 331 8.14 -17.44 -8.94
N ARG A 332 9.38 -17.25 -9.43
CA ARG A 332 10.29 -18.35 -9.77
C ARG A 332 10.55 -19.26 -8.59
N ARG A 333 10.77 -18.71 -7.40
CA ARG A 333 10.95 -19.50 -6.16
C ARG A 333 9.71 -20.34 -5.86
N VAL A 334 8.51 -19.76 -5.96
CA VAL A 334 7.26 -20.51 -5.75
C VAL A 334 7.11 -21.66 -6.75
N ILE A 335 7.34 -21.39 -8.05
CA ILE A 335 7.22 -22.41 -9.11
C ILE A 335 8.24 -23.54 -8.89
N ASN A 336 9.50 -23.21 -8.60
CA ASN A 336 10.55 -24.21 -8.33
C ASN A 336 10.18 -25.13 -7.16
N ARG A 337 9.71 -24.56 -6.05
CA ARG A 337 9.28 -25.32 -4.87
C ARG A 337 8.05 -26.17 -5.14
N ASN A 338 7.10 -25.62 -5.89
CA ASN A 338 5.88 -26.33 -6.27
C ASN A 338 6.17 -27.53 -7.18
N ASN A 339 7.02 -27.35 -8.21
CA ASN A 339 7.39 -28.42 -9.12
C ASN A 339 8.21 -29.51 -8.42
N ARG A 340 9.13 -29.11 -7.54
CA ARG A 340 9.87 -30.05 -6.69
C ARG A 340 8.93 -30.85 -5.78
N LEU A 341 7.92 -30.20 -5.19
CA LEU A 341 6.93 -30.89 -4.36
C LEU A 341 6.07 -31.86 -5.20
N LYS A 342 5.63 -31.47 -6.41
CA LYS A 342 4.92 -32.38 -7.33
C LYS A 342 5.75 -33.63 -7.61
N TYR A 343 7.01 -33.46 -7.97
CA TYR A 343 7.94 -34.56 -8.20
C TYR A 343 8.12 -35.47 -6.97
N LEU A 344 8.31 -34.88 -5.78
CA LEU A 344 8.44 -35.64 -4.52
C LEU A 344 7.19 -36.47 -4.18
N LEU A 345 6.00 -35.98 -4.54
CA LEU A 345 4.75 -36.71 -4.36
C LEU A 345 4.62 -37.85 -5.37
N GLU A 346 5.06 -37.66 -6.61
CA GLU A 346 5.06 -38.72 -7.65
C GLU A 346 5.98 -39.89 -7.28
N ILE A 347 7.16 -39.60 -6.70
CA ILE A 347 8.10 -40.64 -6.25
C ILE A 347 7.76 -41.19 -4.85
N ASN A 348 6.64 -40.81 -4.24
CA ASN A 348 6.24 -41.18 -2.87
C ASN A 348 7.40 -41.03 -1.85
N ALA A 349 8.07 -39.87 -1.88
CA ALA A 349 9.17 -39.60 -0.96
C ALA A 349 8.73 -39.64 0.52
N PRO A 350 9.66 -39.95 1.46
CA PRO A 350 9.36 -39.96 2.89
C PRO A 350 8.71 -38.66 3.39
N GLU A 351 7.78 -38.81 4.34
CA GLU A 351 6.92 -37.71 4.79
C GLU A 351 7.71 -36.51 5.35
N VAL A 352 8.87 -36.76 5.99
CA VAL A 352 9.75 -35.71 6.51
C VAL A 352 10.23 -34.77 5.39
N ILE A 353 10.61 -35.33 4.23
CA ILE A 353 11.07 -34.55 3.08
C ILE A 353 9.90 -33.76 2.47
N VAL A 354 8.74 -34.41 2.33
CA VAL A 354 7.52 -33.78 1.81
C VAL A 354 7.07 -32.62 2.70
N ARG A 355 7.09 -32.79 4.03
CA ARG A 355 6.75 -31.73 5.00
C ARG A 355 7.70 -30.55 4.92
N ASN A 356 9.01 -30.81 4.79
CA ASN A 356 9.98 -29.73 4.63
C ASN A 356 9.74 -28.95 3.33
N GLU A 357 9.47 -29.63 2.20
CA GLU A 357 9.18 -28.94 0.94
C GLU A 357 7.84 -28.19 0.99
N LYS A 358 6.80 -28.75 1.63
CA LYS A 358 5.53 -28.03 1.90
C LYS A 358 5.76 -26.77 2.75
N ARG A 359 6.62 -26.83 3.78
CA ARG A 359 7.03 -25.67 4.59
C ARG A 359 7.74 -24.64 3.73
N MET A 360 8.69 -25.04 2.89
CA MET A 360 9.41 -24.13 2.00
C MET A 360 8.49 -23.47 0.96
N LEU A 361 7.48 -24.21 0.46
CA LEU A 361 6.46 -23.66 -0.43
C LEU A 361 5.61 -22.59 0.26
N GLN A 362 5.17 -22.85 1.50
CA GLN A 362 4.47 -21.85 2.32
C GLN A 362 5.32 -20.59 2.50
N GLU A 363 6.61 -20.73 2.84
CA GLU A 363 7.53 -19.61 3.00
C GLU A 363 7.75 -18.83 1.69
N ALA A 364 7.79 -19.51 0.55
CA ALA A 364 7.93 -18.86 -0.75
C ALA A 364 6.71 -18.01 -1.12
N VAL A 365 5.50 -18.53 -0.85
CA VAL A 365 4.25 -17.79 -1.10
C VAL A 365 4.08 -16.63 -0.10
N ASP A 366 4.46 -16.83 1.16
CA ASP A 366 4.50 -15.78 2.17
C ASP A 366 5.37 -14.62 1.70
N ALA A 367 6.58 -14.91 1.21
CA ALA A 367 7.50 -13.87 0.72
C ALA A 367 7.01 -13.17 -0.55
N LEU A 368 6.29 -13.88 -1.44
CA LEU A 368 5.67 -13.28 -2.61
C LEU A 368 4.59 -12.25 -2.22
N ILE A 369 3.73 -12.61 -1.25
CA ILE A 369 2.61 -11.77 -0.82
C ILE A 369 3.10 -10.62 0.06
N ASP A 370 3.84 -10.92 1.13
CA ASP A 370 4.35 -9.93 2.09
C ASP A 370 5.66 -10.44 2.74
N ASN A 371 6.80 -10.08 2.13
CA ASN A 371 8.14 -10.50 2.59
C ASN A 371 8.50 -9.92 3.97
N GLY A 372 7.96 -8.74 4.32
CA GLY A 372 8.29 -8.05 5.57
C GLY A 372 7.56 -8.60 6.80
N MET A 373 6.45 -9.33 6.63
CA MET A 373 5.65 -9.83 7.76
C MET A 373 6.34 -10.93 8.58
N ARG A 374 7.34 -11.63 8.04
CA ARG A 374 8.05 -12.70 8.74
C ARG A 374 9.42 -12.23 9.24
N LYS A 375 9.50 -11.89 10.53
CA LYS A 375 10.77 -11.57 11.19
C LYS A 375 11.71 -12.80 11.15
N GLY A 376 12.94 -12.62 10.63
CA GLY A 376 14.02 -13.60 10.67
C GLY A 376 14.29 -14.44 9.41
N THR A 377 13.32 -14.54 8.47
CA THR A 377 13.46 -15.32 7.22
C THR A 377 13.06 -14.49 6.00
N MET A 378 13.39 -13.21 6.03
CA MET A 378 13.13 -12.32 4.90
C MET A 378 14.02 -12.73 3.72
N ILE A 379 13.40 -12.85 2.55
CA ILE A 379 14.11 -13.21 1.33
C ILE A 379 14.89 -11.99 0.83
N GLN A 380 16.20 -12.17 0.72
CA GLN A 380 17.12 -11.21 0.12
C GLN A 380 17.40 -11.55 -1.34
N ALA A 381 17.74 -10.51 -2.11
CA ALA A 381 18.20 -10.64 -3.48
C ALA A 381 19.47 -11.49 -3.54
N THR A 382 19.54 -12.38 -4.53
CA THR A 382 20.72 -13.24 -4.76
C THR A 382 21.86 -12.46 -5.43
N THR A 383 21.54 -11.35 -6.09
CA THR A 383 22.45 -10.56 -6.94
C THR A 383 22.40 -9.08 -6.54
N GLY A 384 23.56 -8.43 -6.37
CA GLY A 384 23.63 -6.97 -6.22
C GLY A 384 23.39 -6.41 -4.81
N GLY A 385 23.90 -7.09 -3.77
CA GLY A 385 23.82 -6.65 -2.37
C GLY A 385 22.64 -7.27 -1.61
N ARG A 386 22.73 -7.34 -0.28
CA ARG A 386 21.71 -7.93 0.63
C ARG A 386 20.42 -7.09 0.72
N ARG A 387 19.91 -6.60 -0.42
CA ARG A 387 18.64 -5.88 -0.51
C ARG A 387 17.48 -6.86 -0.34
N LEU A 388 16.46 -6.44 0.41
CA LEU A 388 15.20 -7.17 0.51
C LEU A 388 14.44 -7.11 -0.82
N LEU A 389 13.93 -8.24 -1.27
CA LEU A 389 13.06 -8.27 -2.46
C LEU A 389 11.70 -7.64 -2.13
N LYS A 390 11.22 -6.76 -3.02
CA LYS A 390 9.90 -6.13 -2.89
C LYS A 390 8.78 -7.14 -3.20
N SER A 391 7.87 -7.32 -2.26
CA SER A 391 6.69 -8.18 -2.39
C SER A 391 5.48 -7.48 -3.02
N LEU A 392 4.40 -8.21 -3.28
CA LEU A 392 3.15 -7.64 -3.78
C LEU A 392 2.57 -6.59 -2.82
N ALA A 393 2.67 -6.81 -1.50
CA ALA A 393 2.23 -5.86 -0.49
C ALA A 393 3.07 -4.57 -0.50
N ASP A 394 4.39 -4.68 -0.72
CA ASP A 394 5.30 -3.52 -0.75
C ASP A 394 5.04 -2.60 -1.93
N ILE A 395 4.55 -3.13 -3.04
CA ILE A 395 4.13 -2.34 -4.20
C ILE A 395 2.92 -1.46 -3.85
N LEU A 396 2.09 -1.86 -2.89
CA LEU A 396 0.91 -1.11 -2.48
C LEU A 396 1.20 -0.14 -1.34
N LYS A 397 2.09 -0.50 -0.41
CA LYS A 397 2.36 0.23 0.84
C LYS A 397 3.45 1.29 0.68
N GLY A 398 3.46 2.26 1.60
CA GLY A 398 4.55 3.25 1.73
C GLY A 398 4.42 4.47 0.80
N LYS A 399 5.40 5.39 0.91
CA LYS A 399 5.44 6.63 0.10
C LYS A 399 5.65 6.33 -1.39
N GLN A 400 6.48 5.34 -1.69
CA GLN A 400 6.74 4.84 -3.05
C GLN A 400 5.73 3.78 -3.52
N GLY A 401 4.69 3.51 -2.72
CA GLY A 401 3.65 2.56 -3.07
C GLY A 401 2.68 3.13 -4.11
N ARG A 402 2.01 2.24 -4.83
CA ARG A 402 1.11 2.56 -5.95
C ARG A 402 -0.01 3.53 -5.56
N PHE A 403 -0.58 3.41 -4.36
CA PHE A 403 -1.64 4.33 -3.90
C PHE A 403 -1.15 5.77 -3.77
N ARG A 404 0.00 6.00 -3.12
CA ARG A 404 0.49 7.36 -2.86
C ARG A 404 1.23 7.95 -4.05
N GLN A 405 2.08 7.18 -4.71
CA GLN A 405 2.95 7.70 -5.76
C GLN A 405 2.31 7.72 -7.15
N ASN A 406 1.36 6.82 -7.43
CA ASN A 406 0.80 6.66 -8.78
C ASN A 406 -0.69 6.92 -8.87
N LEU A 407 -1.45 6.89 -7.77
CA LEU A 407 -2.89 7.19 -7.79
C LEU A 407 -3.18 8.61 -7.29
N LEU A 408 -2.68 8.96 -6.10
CA LEU A 408 -2.90 10.30 -5.52
C LEU A 408 -2.05 11.39 -6.18
N GLY A 409 -0.86 11.06 -6.65
CA GLY A 409 -0.03 11.94 -7.47
C GLY A 409 0.37 11.21 -8.74
N LYS A 410 0.50 11.94 -9.85
CA LYS A 410 0.99 11.42 -11.13
C LYS A 410 1.86 12.47 -11.80
N ARG A 411 2.77 12.01 -12.65
CA ARG A 411 3.36 12.89 -13.65
C ARG A 411 2.28 13.21 -14.68
N VAL A 412 2.23 14.46 -15.10
CA VAL A 412 1.21 14.97 -16.02
C VAL A 412 1.91 15.57 -17.23
N ASP A 413 1.31 15.35 -18.40
CA ASP A 413 1.71 16.03 -19.63
C ASP A 413 1.31 17.51 -19.56
N TYR A 414 1.75 18.32 -20.53
CA TYR A 414 1.46 19.77 -20.58
C TYR A 414 1.87 20.50 -19.30
N SER A 415 3.06 20.17 -18.80
CA SER A 415 3.67 20.81 -17.65
C SER A 415 5.14 21.13 -17.87
N GLY A 416 5.60 22.20 -17.23
CA GLY A 416 6.97 22.69 -17.29
C GLY A 416 7.47 23.10 -15.92
N ARG A 417 8.77 23.38 -15.80
CA ARG A 417 9.38 23.94 -14.58
C ARG A 417 10.54 24.83 -14.97
N SER A 418 10.64 26.01 -14.35
CA SER A 418 11.83 26.85 -14.42
C SER A 418 12.00 27.65 -13.13
N VAL A 419 13.15 28.31 -13.02
CA VAL A 419 13.48 29.27 -11.96
C VAL A 419 12.56 30.48 -12.05
N ILE A 420 12.16 31.01 -10.91
CA ILE A 420 11.35 32.23 -10.84
C ILE A 420 12.20 33.47 -10.63
N VAL A 421 11.74 34.57 -11.22
CA VAL A 421 12.29 35.92 -11.06
C VAL A 421 11.15 36.90 -10.78
N VAL A 422 11.47 38.04 -10.17
CA VAL A 422 10.46 39.06 -9.86
C VAL A 422 10.04 39.80 -11.13
N GLY A 423 8.73 39.95 -11.35
CA GLY A 423 8.15 40.73 -12.45
C GLY A 423 7.33 41.90 -11.90
N PRO A 424 7.95 43.04 -11.56
CA PRO A 424 7.25 44.18 -10.95
C PRO A 424 6.27 44.88 -11.90
N GLU A 425 6.47 44.78 -13.21
CA GLU A 425 5.59 45.38 -14.23
C GLU A 425 4.33 44.56 -14.52
N LEU A 426 4.27 43.32 -14.01
CA LEU A 426 3.14 42.44 -14.23
C LEU A 426 1.92 42.91 -13.44
N LYS A 427 0.72 42.65 -13.95
CA LYS A 427 -0.51 42.75 -13.14
C LYS A 427 -0.64 41.54 -12.21
N LEU A 428 -1.42 41.67 -11.15
CA LEU A 428 -1.60 40.61 -10.15
C LEU A 428 -2.09 39.28 -10.76
N ASN A 429 -2.92 39.35 -11.81
CA ASN A 429 -3.45 38.22 -12.56
C ASN A 429 -2.53 37.71 -13.68
N GLN A 430 -1.33 38.27 -13.86
CA GLN A 430 -0.42 37.92 -14.94
C GLN A 430 0.84 37.21 -14.42
N CYS A 431 1.44 36.39 -15.28
CA CYS A 431 2.77 35.84 -15.07
C CYS A 431 3.57 35.91 -16.37
N GLY A 432 4.88 36.14 -16.29
CA GLY A 432 5.75 36.07 -17.46
C GLY A 432 6.17 34.63 -17.72
N LEU A 433 5.87 34.12 -18.92
CA LEU A 433 6.22 32.77 -19.35
C LEU A 433 7.26 32.82 -20.49
N PRO A 434 8.40 32.13 -20.35
CA PRO A 434 9.40 32.02 -21.42
C PRO A 434 8.80 31.54 -22.74
N LYS A 435 9.13 32.24 -23.84
CA LYS A 435 8.66 31.89 -25.19
C LYS A 435 8.88 30.42 -25.56
N LYS A 436 10.08 29.88 -25.34
CA LYS A 436 10.40 28.46 -25.61
C LYS A 436 9.58 27.49 -24.77
N MET A 437 9.37 27.79 -23.49
CA MET A 437 8.54 26.96 -22.62
C MET A 437 7.07 26.98 -23.08
N ALA A 438 6.56 28.16 -23.43
CA ALA A 438 5.21 28.33 -23.94
C ALA A 438 5.03 27.56 -25.27
N LEU A 439 6.00 27.61 -26.18
CA LEU A 439 5.94 26.90 -27.45
C LEU A 439 5.72 25.39 -27.27
N GLU A 440 6.48 24.76 -26.37
CA GLU A 440 6.33 23.33 -26.08
C GLU A 440 5.02 23.01 -25.33
N LEU A 441 4.61 23.83 -24.35
CA LEU A 441 3.35 23.63 -23.64
C LEU A 441 2.12 23.75 -24.56
N PHE A 442 2.17 24.68 -25.51
CA PHE A 442 1.05 24.99 -26.40
C PHE A 442 1.18 24.36 -27.80
N LYS A 443 2.19 23.51 -28.03
CA LYS A 443 2.55 22.93 -29.34
C LYS A 443 1.35 22.41 -30.14
N PRO A 444 0.40 21.62 -29.58
CA PRO A 444 -0.75 21.14 -30.37
C PRO A 444 -1.72 22.25 -30.81
N PHE A 445 -1.83 23.31 -30.01
CA PHE A 445 -2.70 24.45 -30.33
C PHE A 445 -2.07 25.34 -31.41
N VAL A 446 -0.75 25.51 -31.37
CA VAL A 446 0.01 26.23 -32.40
C VAL A 446 -0.06 25.46 -33.72
N ILE A 447 0.13 24.14 -33.72
CA ILE A 447 -0.05 23.29 -34.90
C ILE A 447 -1.43 23.49 -35.52
N LYS A 448 -2.50 23.46 -34.70
CA LYS A 448 -3.86 23.68 -35.20
C LYS A 448 -3.97 25.04 -35.90
N LYS A 449 -3.44 26.09 -35.30
CA LYS A 449 -3.53 27.45 -35.82
C LYS A 449 -2.74 27.67 -37.11
N ILE A 450 -1.56 27.04 -37.23
CA ILE A 450 -0.75 27.02 -38.46
C ILE A 450 -1.53 26.36 -39.61
N LEU A 451 -2.25 25.27 -39.33
CA LEU A 451 -3.11 24.62 -40.33
C LEU A 451 -4.31 25.50 -40.70
N ASP A 452 -4.94 26.14 -39.71
CA ASP A 452 -6.09 27.04 -39.93
C ASP A 452 -5.71 28.28 -40.76
N LYS A 453 -4.46 28.77 -40.65
CA LYS A 453 -3.89 29.86 -41.47
C LYS A 453 -3.28 29.38 -42.80
N GLU A 454 -3.38 28.09 -43.13
CA GLU A 454 -2.84 27.47 -44.35
C GLU A 454 -1.31 27.61 -44.55
N LEU A 455 -0.57 27.90 -43.48
CA LEU A 455 0.91 27.99 -43.50
C LEU A 455 1.56 26.61 -43.70
N ALA A 456 0.87 25.54 -43.32
CA ALA A 456 1.27 24.17 -43.62
C ALA A 456 0.05 23.31 -44.00
N TYR A 457 0.28 22.34 -44.89
CA TYR A 457 -0.77 21.42 -45.35
C TYR A 457 -0.95 20.18 -44.47
N ASN A 458 0.01 19.87 -43.60
CA ASN A 458 -0.03 18.67 -42.75
C ASN A 458 0.62 18.91 -41.38
N VAL A 459 0.25 18.07 -40.40
CA VAL A 459 0.74 18.15 -39.02
C VAL A 459 2.27 18.03 -38.94
N ARG A 460 2.88 17.24 -39.83
CA ARG A 460 4.34 17.05 -39.85
C ARG A 460 5.08 18.29 -40.35
N GLY A 461 4.54 18.97 -41.35
CA GLY A 461 5.05 20.22 -41.88
C GLY A 461 4.90 21.34 -40.86
N ALA A 462 3.75 21.42 -40.19
CA ALA A 462 3.56 22.35 -39.07
C ALA A 462 4.54 22.07 -37.92
N ALA A 463 4.79 20.81 -37.57
CA ALA A 463 5.79 20.46 -36.56
C ALA A 463 7.20 20.89 -36.97
N ARG A 464 7.55 20.75 -38.26
CA ARG A 464 8.84 21.20 -38.79
C ARG A 464 8.99 22.72 -38.72
N LEU A 465 7.95 23.50 -39.07
CA LEU A 465 7.97 24.97 -38.94
C LEU A 465 8.15 25.43 -37.49
N ILE A 466 7.57 24.69 -36.54
CA ILE A 466 7.75 24.94 -35.11
C ILE A 466 9.18 24.66 -34.68
N ASP A 467 9.77 23.55 -35.14
CA ASP A 467 11.16 23.20 -34.84
C ASP A 467 12.16 24.16 -35.52
N GLU A 468 11.78 24.83 -36.61
CA GLU A 468 12.55 25.88 -37.30
C GLU A 468 12.38 27.28 -36.65
N GLU A 469 11.53 27.44 -35.63
CA GLU A 469 11.31 28.67 -34.85
C GLU A 469 11.02 29.95 -35.69
N THR A 470 10.28 29.83 -36.79
CA THR A 470 9.93 30.96 -37.68
C THR A 470 9.07 32.05 -37.01
N ASP A 471 9.14 33.29 -37.50
CA ASP A 471 8.42 34.44 -36.92
C ASP A 471 6.90 34.26 -36.85
N GLU A 472 6.31 33.62 -37.86
CA GLU A 472 4.88 33.31 -37.91
C GLU A 472 4.45 32.38 -36.76
N VAL A 473 5.34 31.51 -36.27
CA VAL A 473 5.07 30.63 -35.13
C VAL A 473 4.93 31.45 -33.85
N TRP A 474 5.76 32.47 -33.67
CA TRP A 474 5.71 33.36 -32.51
C TRP A 474 4.44 34.20 -32.48
N GLU A 475 4.01 34.73 -33.63
CA GLU A 475 2.74 35.45 -33.76
C GLU A 475 1.55 34.53 -33.43
N ASN A 476 1.54 33.31 -33.98
CA ASN A 476 0.50 32.33 -33.69
C ASN A 476 0.47 31.92 -32.22
N LEU A 477 1.63 31.80 -31.58
CA LEU A 477 1.75 31.49 -30.17
C LEU A 477 1.15 32.61 -29.31
N GLU A 478 1.46 33.88 -29.58
CA GLU A 478 0.91 35.02 -28.85
C GLU A 478 -0.62 35.06 -28.88
N GLU A 479 -1.21 34.81 -30.05
CA GLU A 479 -2.66 34.76 -30.16
C GLU A 479 -3.27 33.60 -29.36
N VAL A 480 -2.66 32.42 -29.37
CA VAL A 480 -3.16 31.24 -28.62
C VAL A 480 -3.08 31.43 -27.10
N VAL A 481 -2.03 32.12 -26.65
CA VAL A 481 -1.70 32.31 -25.23
C VAL A 481 -2.64 33.32 -24.57
N LYS A 482 -3.06 34.38 -25.28
CA LYS A 482 -3.97 35.42 -24.76
C LYS A 482 -5.30 34.89 -24.21
N ASP A 483 -5.83 33.84 -24.83
CA ASP A 483 -7.17 33.29 -24.52
C ASP A 483 -7.18 32.29 -23.35
N LYS A 484 -6.02 31.94 -22.79
CA LYS A 484 -5.88 30.82 -21.84
C LYS A 484 -5.15 31.21 -20.57
N LEU A 485 -5.51 30.56 -19.47
CA LEU A 485 -4.79 30.66 -18.20
C LEU A 485 -3.86 29.47 -18.00
N VAL A 486 -2.80 29.69 -17.23
CA VAL A 486 -1.85 28.67 -16.77
C VAL A 486 -1.86 28.61 -15.25
N LEU A 487 -1.55 27.45 -14.68
CA LEU A 487 -1.43 27.27 -13.23
C LEU A 487 0.04 27.27 -12.84
N LEU A 488 0.40 28.11 -11.88
CA LEU A 488 1.73 28.09 -11.25
C LEU A 488 1.66 27.39 -9.91
N ASN A 489 2.64 26.54 -9.63
CA ASN A 489 2.74 25.77 -8.40
C ASN A 489 4.16 25.78 -7.85
N ARG A 490 4.30 26.09 -6.55
CA ARG A 490 5.57 25.94 -5.81
C ARG A 490 5.46 24.81 -4.79
N ALA A 491 6.42 23.89 -4.83
CA ALA A 491 6.52 22.83 -3.84
C ALA A 491 7.38 23.28 -2.64
N PRO A 492 7.02 22.94 -1.40
CA PRO A 492 5.87 22.15 -0.97
C PRO A 492 4.55 22.94 -0.96
N THR A 493 3.48 22.36 -1.52
CA THR A 493 2.14 22.96 -1.51
C THR A 493 1.48 22.75 -0.14
N LEU A 494 1.61 23.73 0.77
CA LEU A 494 1.08 23.64 2.14
C LEU A 494 -0.43 23.91 2.24
N HIS A 495 -0.95 24.77 1.37
CA HIS A 495 -2.35 25.17 1.32
C HIS A 495 -2.77 25.47 -0.11
N ARG A 496 -4.07 25.66 -0.36
CA ARG A 496 -4.60 25.85 -1.73
C ARG A 496 -3.94 26.98 -2.52
N LEU A 497 -3.55 28.08 -1.87
CA LEU A 497 -2.89 29.22 -2.53
C LEU A 497 -1.46 28.92 -3.01
N GLY A 498 -0.92 27.73 -2.71
CA GLY A 498 0.33 27.26 -3.31
C GLY A 498 0.18 26.85 -4.78
N ILE A 499 -1.06 26.87 -5.30
CA ILE A 499 -1.37 26.78 -6.73
C ILE A 499 -2.33 27.93 -7.06
N GLN A 500 -1.98 28.76 -8.04
CA GLN A 500 -2.86 29.82 -8.52
C GLN A 500 -2.81 29.90 -10.05
N ALA A 501 -3.89 30.43 -10.63
CA ALA A 501 -4.01 30.65 -12.06
C ALA A 501 -3.57 32.08 -12.42
N PHE A 502 -2.86 32.19 -13.54
CA PHE A 502 -2.36 33.44 -14.10
C PHE A 502 -2.58 33.48 -15.61
N GLN A 503 -2.70 34.68 -16.14
CA GLN A 503 -2.65 34.96 -17.56
C GLN A 503 -1.17 35.03 -17.99
N PRO A 504 -0.71 34.12 -18.86
CA PRO A 504 0.65 34.13 -19.36
C PRO A 504 0.89 35.34 -20.29
N VAL A 505 1.96 36.07 -20.02
CA VAL A 505 2.54 37.07 -20.93
C VAL A 505 3.86 36.50 -21.42
N LEU A 506 4.08 36.48 -22.74
CA LEU A 506 5.31 35.94 -23.29
C LEU A 506 6.47 36.89 -23.00
N ILE A 507 7.56 36.32 -22.47
CA ILE A 507 8.79 37.05 -22.16
C ILE A 507 9.99 36.39 -22.81
N GLU A 508 11.03 37.19 -23.04
CA GLU A 508 12.35 36.72 -23.44
C GLU A 508 13.10 36.10 -22.24
N GLY A 509 14.00 35.16 -22.52
CA GLY A 509 14.77 34.43 -21.51
C GLY A 509 14.16 33.08 -21.11
N GLU A 510 14.67 32.49 -20.03
CA GLU A 510 14.32 31.13 -19.58
C GLU A 510 13.60 31.07 -18.23
N SER A 511 13.55 32.19 -17.50
CA SER A 511 12.99 32.26 -16.15
C SER A 511 11.53 32.71 -16.17
N ILE A 512 10.72 32.19 -15.25
CA ILE A 512 9.32 32.58 -15.08
C ILE A 512 9.26 33.86 -14.24
N GLN A 513 8.56 34.89 -14.72
CA GLN A 513 8.31 36.08 -13.92
C GLN A 513 7.03 35.94 -13.10
N ILE A 514 7.11 36.23 -11.81
CA ILE A 514 5.95 36.25 -10.92
C ILE A 514 5.75 37.62 -10.29
N HIS A 515 4.48 37.93 -10.01
CA HIS A 515 4.11 39.16 -9.33
C HIS A 515 4.60 39.15 -7.86
N PRO A 516 5.24 40.21 -7.35
CA PRO A 516 5.82 40.21 -5.99
C PRO A 516 4.79 39.95 -4.87
N LEU A 517 3.55 40.44 -5.03
CA LEU A 517 2.50 40.25 -4.01
C LEU A 517 2.05 38.79 -3.82
N VAL A 518 2.23 37.91 -4.82
CA VAL A 518 1.85 36.49 -4.68
C VAL A 518 2.94 35.66 -4.01
N CYS A 519 4.17 36.17 -3.89
CA CYS A 519 5.30 35.45 -3.29
C CYS A 519 5.00 34.99 -1.87
N ARG A 520 4.28 35.79 -1.08
CA ARG A 520 3.88 35.43 0.29
C ARG A 520 2.93 34.22 0.33
N ALA A 521 2.07 34.07 -0.67
CA ALA A 521 1.18 32.92 -0.77
C ALA A 521 1.95 31.65 -1.14
N PHE A 522 2.90 31.74 -2.07
CA PHE A 522 3.76 30.61 -2.45
C PHE A 522 4.89 30.33 -1.45
N ASN A 523 5.10 31.23 -0.49
CA ASN A 523 6.30 31.31 0.34
C ASN A 523 7.58 31.32 -0.50
N ALA A 524 7.52 32.00 -1.65
CA ALA A 524 8.55 32.02 -2.68
C ALA A 524 9.57 33.14 -2.43
N ASP A 525 10.83 32.82 -2.65
CA ASP A 525 11.96 33.73 -2.73
C ASP A 525 12.62 33.61 -4.12
N PHE A 526 13.69 34.38 -4.34
CA PHE A 526 14.35 34.51 -5.65
C PHE A 526 15.82 34.10 -5.60
N ASP A 527 16.16 33.13 -4.74
CA ASP A 527 17.53 32.62 -4.53
C ASP A 527 17.87 31.37 -5.37
N GLY A 528 17.03 31.05 -6.37
CA GLY A 528 17.12 29.82 -7.19
C GLY A 528 15.88 28.94 -7.12
N ASP A 529 14.89 29.40 -6.37
CA ASP A 529 13.54 28.86 -6.29
C ASP A 529 12.90 28.54 -7.66
N GLN A 530 12.18 27.42 -7.74
CA GLN A 530 11.58 26.94 -8.98
C GLN A 530 10.07 26.75 -8.83
N MET A 531 9.33 27.09 -9.90
CA MET A 531 7.89 26.84 -9.99
C MET A 531 7.56 25.94 -11.17
N ALA A 532 6.56 25.07 -10.96
CA ALA A 532 5.97 24.27 -12.01
C ALA A 532 4.81 25.03 -12.67
N VAL A 533 4.70 24.88 -13.99
CA VAL A 533 3.62 25.41 -14.82
C VAL A 533 2.76 24.23 -15.27
N HIS A 534 1.44 24.37 -15.22
CA HIS A 534 0.49 23.40 -15.77
C HIS A 534 -0.51 24.11 -16.68
N LEU A 535 -0.80 23.51 -17.85
CA LEU A 535 -1.78 24.05 -18.78
C LEU A 535 -3.12 23.28 -18.69
N PRO A 536 -4.20 23.90 -18.17
CA PRO A 536 -5.54 23.34 -18.24
C PRO A 536 -6.02 23.23 -19.70
N LEU A 537 -6.53 22.07 -20.11
CA LEU A 537 -6.90 21.82 -21.51
C LEU A 537 -8.41 21.96 -21.76
N SER A 538 -9.26 21.37 -20.91
CA SER A 538 -10.71 21.40 -21.11
C SER A 538 -11.29 22.78 -20.82
N ALA A 539 -12.44 23.10 -21.43
CA ALA A 539 -13.15 24.35 -21.16
C ALA A 539 -13.56 24.46 -19.68
N GLU A 540 -13.97 23.34 -19.08
CA GLU A 540 -14.29 23.24 -17.64
C GLU A 540 -13.06 23.58 -16.77
N ALA A 541 -11.89 23.01 -17.08
CA ALA A 541 -10.68 23.28 -16.30
C ALA A 541 -10.18 24.73 -16.47
N GLN A 542 -10.34 25.31 -17.67
CA GLN A 542 -10.07 26.73 -17.90
C GLN A 542 -11.08 27.64 -17.17
N LYS A 543 -12.35 27.23 -17.09
CA LYS A 543 -13.38 27.93 -16.31
C LYS A 543 -13.07 27.90 -14.82
N GLU A 544 -12.70 26.74 -14.27
CA GLU A 544 -12.24 26.61 -12.87
C GLU A 544 -11.01 27.48 -12.61
N ALA A 545 -10.05 27.52 -13.53
CA ALA A 545 -8.88 28.38 -13.40
C ALA A 545 -9.27 29.87 -13.32
N ARG A 546 -10.24 30.31 -14.13
CA ARG A 546 -10.68 31.70 -14.20
C ARG A 546 -11.55 32.12 -13.02
N GLU A 547 -12.47 31.27 -12.59
CA GLU A 547 -13.48 31.61 -11.57
C GLU A 547 -13.03 31.27 -10.14
N ILE A 548 -12.18 30.25 -9.97
CA ILE A 548 -11.83 29.74 -8.63
C ILE A 548 -10.36 30.01 -8.31
N MET A 549 -9.44 29.75 -9.24
CA MET A 549 -8.00 29.72 -8.95
C MET A 549 -7.24 31.00 -9.31
N LEU A 550 -7.88 31.96 -9.98
CA LEU A 550 -7.24 33.20 -10.41
C LEU A 550 -6.65 33.96 -9.22
N SER A 551 -5.41 34.42 -9.36
CA SER A 551 -4.68 35.10 -8.27
C SER A 551 -5.40 36.35 -7.76
N SER A 552 -6.05 37.12 -8.64
CA SER A 552 -6.81 38.33 -8.27
C SER A 552 -8.07 38.05 -7.45
N LEU A 553 -8.63 36.83 -7.52
CA LEU A 553 -9.77 36.41 -6.71
C LEU A 553 -9.35 35.86 -5.34
N ASN A 554 -8.08 35.47 -5.21
CA ASN A 554 -7.56 34.74 -4.06
C ASN A 554 -6.66 35.62 -3.16
N LEU A 555 -7.17 36.78 -2.76
CA LEU A 555 -6.42 37.77 -1.98
C LEU A 555 -6.31 37.42 -0.50
N LEU A 556 -7.23 36.63 0.05
CA LEU A 556 -7.35 36.35 1.48
C LEU A 556 -6.87 34.94 1.85
N LYS A 557 -6.32 34.81 3.06
CA LYS A 557 -6.00 33.51 3.67
C LYS A 557 -7.30 32.76 3.96
N PRO A 558 -7.47 31.53 3.47
CA PRO A 558 -8.67 30.74 3.74
C PRO A 558 -8.85 30.39 5.23
N ALA A 559 -7.75 30.39 6.00
CA ALA A 559 -7.77 30.00 7.40
C ALA A 559 -8.16 31.15 8.35
N THR A 560 -7.74 32.39 8.06
CA THR A 560 -7.90 33.53 8.99
C THR A 560 -8.70 34.69 8.40
N GLY A 561 -8.93 34.71 7.08
CA GLY A 561 -9.54 35.85 6.39
C GLY A 561 -8.62 37.06 6.21
N LEU A 562 -7.39 37.01 6.70
CA LEU A 562 -6.42 38.10 6.55
C LEU A 562 -5.87 38.16 5.11
N PRO A 563 -5.51 39.34 4.59
CA PRO A 563 -4.91 39.45 3.26
C PRO A 563 -3.56 38.72 3.18
N THR A 564 -3.37 37.98 2.09
CA THR A 564 -2.08 37.36 1.72
C THR A 564 -1.23 38.29 0.88
N CYS A 565 -1.87 38.98 -0.07
CA CYS A 565 -1.23 39.88 -1.03
C CYS A 565 -1.05 41.29 -0.44
N SER A 566 -0.66 41.38 0.83
CA SER A 566 -0.35 42.66 1.47
C SER A 566 1.02 43.18 1.00
N PRO A 567 1.17 44.50 0.71
CA PRO A 567 2.47 45.12 0.51
C PRO A 567 3.46 44.72 1.62
N GLY A 568 4.63 44.24 1.23
CA GLY A 568 5.69 43.83 2.16
C GLY A 568 7.04 44.31 1.65
N GLN A 569 8.05 44.26 2.53
CA GLN A 569 9.43 44.63 2.22
C GLN A 569 9.51 46.00 1.54
N ASP A 570 10.04 46.08 0.32
CA ASP A 570 10.32 47.31 -0.42
C ASP A 570 9.07 48.18 -0.63
N ILE A 571 7.91 47.56 -0.90
CA ILE A 571 6.65 48.30 -1.09
C ILE A 571 6.23 48.96 0.23
N ALA A 572 6.33 48.23 1.35
CA ALA A 572 6.00 48.77 2.65
C ALA A 572 7.00 49.87 3.07
N LEU A 573 8.29 49.70 2.78
CA LEU A 573 9.32 50.71 3.06
C LEU A 573 9.10 51.98 2.23
N GLY A 574 8.74 51.85 0.94
CA GLY A 574 8.41 52.96 0.06
C GLY A 574 7.22 53.77 0.59
N CYS A 575 6.12 53.10 0.93
CA CYS A 575 4.94 53.75 1.53
C CYS A 575 5.25 54.41 2.88
N TYR A 576 6.05 53.75 3.73
CA TYR A 576 6.47 54.29 5.02
C TYR A 576 7.32 55.55 4.87
N TRP A 577 8.26 55.55 3.93
CA TRP A 577 9.11 56.70 3.64
C TRP A 577 8.31 57.85 3.02
N LEU A 578 7.39 57.54 2.10
CA LEU A 578 6.53 58.50 1.40
C LEU A 578 5.59 59.25 2.36
N THR A 579 5.01 58.53 3.33
CA THR A 579 4.00 59.09 4.26
C THR A 579 4.60 59.70 5.54
N GLY A 580 5.91 59.61 5.73
CA GLY A 580 6.63 60.24 6.83
C GLY A 580 6.66 61.77 6.73
N ILE A 581 6.65 62.45 7.87
CA ILE A 581 6.78 63.91 7.96
C ILE A 581 8.18 64.25 8.50
N THR A 582 8.84 65.23 7.90
CA THR A 582 10.12 65.77 8.37
C THR A 582 9.91 67.21 8.86
N GLU A 583 10.19 67.46 10.14
CA GLU A 583 10.21 68.80 10.73
C GLU A 583 11.40 69.60 10.16
N GLY A 584 11.20 70.88 9.83
CA GLY A 584 12.21 71.73 9.19
C GLY A 584 12.33 71.54 7.66
N GLY A 585 11.33 70.92 7.03
CA GLY A 585 11.34 70.64 5.59
C GLY A 585 11.22 71.89 4.71
N LYS A 586 11.82 71.88 3.51
CA LYS A 586 11.69 72.96 2.53
C LYS A 586 10.21 73.21 2.21
N GLY A 587 9.70 74.39 2.53
CA GLY A 587 8.29 74.75 2.28
C GLY A 587 7.30 74.42 3.41
N GLU A 588 7.80 74.13 4.62
CA GLU A 588 6.96 73.92 5.81
C GLU A 588 6.03 75.11 6.11
N GLY A 589 4.79 74.81 6.48
CA GLY A 589 3.77 75.81 6.84
C GLY A 589 3.08 76.51 5.67
N LYS A 590 3.45 76.21 4.41
CA LYS A 590 2.77 76.73 3.23
C LYS A 590 1.33 76.20 3.13
N VAL A 591 0.45 77.05 2.62
CA VAL A 591 -0.97 76.77 2.43
C VAL A 591 -1.27 76.68 0.94
N PHE A 592 -1.97 75.64 0.52
CA PHE A 592 -2.38 75.40 -0.87
C PHE A 592 -3.90 75.31 -0.99
N GLY A 593 -4.45 75.81 -2.09
CA GLY A 593 -5.88 75.81 -2.39
C GLY A 593 -6.41 74.47 -2.89
N SER A 594 -5.54 73.61 -3.42
CA SER A 594 -5.90 72.26 -3.91
C SER A 594 -4.74 71.26 -3.77
N PRO A 595 -5.03 69.94 -3.74
CA PRO A 595 -3.99 68.90 -3.82
C PRO A 595 -3.10 69.00 -5.05
N GLU A 596 -3.68 69.33 -6.21
CA GLU A 596 -2.98 69.44 -7.49
C GLU A 596 -1.98 70.61 -7.48
N GLU A 597 -2.34 71.73 -6.84
CA GLU A 597 -1.43 72.87 -6.65
C GLU A 597 -0.23 72.51 -5.78
N ALA A 598 -0.43 71.68 -4.75
CA ALA A 598 0.66 71.18 -3.92
C ALA A 598 1.59 70.24 -4.70
N ILE A 599 1.05 69.36 -5.55
CA ILE A 599 1.86 68.48 -6.42
C ILE A 599 2.67 69.31 -7.42
N MET A 600 2.06 70.29 -8.06
CA MET A 600 2.75 71.21 -8.97
C MET A 600 3.87 71.99 -8.26
N ALA A 601 3.63 72.45 -7.03
CA ALA A 601 4.65 73.13 -6.24
C ALA A 601 5.83 72.21 -5.87
N TYR A 602 5.58 70.91 -5.71
CA TYR A 602 6.63 69.91 -5.53
C TYR A 602 7.43 69.69 -6.81
N GLU A 603 6.77 69.54 -7.97
CA GLU A 603 7.41 69.38 -9.28
C GLU A 603 8.31 70.58 -9.64
N LEU A 604 7.89 71.79 -9.27
CA LEU A 604 8.69 73.02 -9.42
C LEU A 604 9.85 73.13 -8.41
N GLY A 605 9.96 72.20 -7.46
CA GLY A 605 11.01 72.17 -6.45
C GLY A 605 10.82 73.16 -5.29
N ASN A 606 9.62 73.73 -5.13
CA ASN A 606 9.30 74.76 -4.15
C ASN A 606 8.94 74.22 -2.76
N ILE A 607 8.59 72.93 -2.66
CA ILE A 607 8.31 72.21 -1.42
C ILE A 607 8.94 70.80 -1.45
N GLY A 608 9.24 70.25 -0.28
CA GLY A 608 9.70 68.86 -0.13
C GLY A 608 8.54 67.87 0.01
N LEU A 609 8.74 66.65 -0.49
CA LEU A 609 7.75 65.56 -0.47
C LEU A 609 7.16 65.26 0.94
N ARG A 610 8.00 65.40 1.96
CA ARG A 610 7.69 65.10 3.38
C ARG A 610 7.55 66.34 4.26
N ALA A 611 7.53 67.54 3.66
CA ALA A 611 7.34 68.78 4.40
C ALA A 611 5.89 68.89 4.89
N LYS A 612 5.69 69.45 6.08
CA LYS A 612 4.36 69.67 6.66
C LYS A 612 3.69 70.87 5.99
N ILE A 613 2.60 70.63 5.27
CA ILE A 613 1.85 71.64 4.50
C ILE A 613 0.37 71.66 4.92
N LYS A 614 -0.33 72.75 4.63
CA LYS A 614 -1.78 72.88 4.81
C LYS A 614 -2.47 72.86 3.46
N ILE A 615 -3.39 71.94 3.25
CA ILE A 615 -4.19 71.88 2.01
C ILE A 615 -5.65 72.12 2.32
N ARG A 616 -6.38 72.72 1.39
CA ARG A 616 -7.84 72.78 1.44
C ARG A 616 -8.40 71.51 0.78
N PHE A 617 -9.06 70.66 1.57
CA PHE A 617 -9.68 69.42 1.11
C PHE A 617 -11.16 69.40 1.53
N LYS A 618 -12.08 69.24 0.58
CA LYS A 618 -13.55 69.25 0.83
C LYS A 618 -14.05 70.42 1.70
N ASN A 619 -13.52 71.62 1.45
CA ASN A 619 -13.79 72.88 2.19
C ASN A 619 -13.24 72.99 3.62
N GLU A 620 -12.43 72.04 4.09
CA GLU A 620 -11.69 72.13 5.35
C GLU A 620 -10.17 72.22 5.11
N PHE A 621 -9.44 72.85 6.03
CA PHE A 621 -7.98 72.87 5.99
C PHE A 621 -7.41 71.66 6.73
N MET A 622 -6.64 70.84 6.04
CA MET A 622 -5.98 69.66 6.60
C MET A 622 -4.45 69.83 6.58
N GLU A 623 -3.80 69.51 7.69
CA GLU A 623 -2.33 69.43 7.78
C GLU A 623 -1.84 68.07 7.27
N THR A 624 -1.07 68.05 6.20
CA THR A 624 -0.57 66.81 5.58
C THR A 624 0.78 67.02 4.88
N SER A 625 1.23 66.06 4.07
CA SER A 625 2.40 66.18 3.20
C SER A 625 2.06 65.81 1.76
N VAL A 626 2.85 66.27 0.79
CA VAL A 626 2.68 65.90 -0.63
C VAL A 626 2.76 64.39 -0.81
N GLY A 627 3.65 63.71 -0.07
CA GLY A 627 3.76 62.26 -0.12
C GLY A 627 2.50 61.53 0.34
N ARG A 628 1.81 62.05 1.36
CA ARG A 628 0.51 61.50 1.77
C ARG A 628 -0.58 61.76 0.73
N ILE A 629 -0.55 62.89 0.03
CA ILE A 629 -1.48 63.17 -1.07
C ILE A 629 -1.29 62.14 -2.18
N LEU A 630 -0.06 61.93 -2.66
CA LEU A 630 0.27 60.94 -3.69
C LEU A 630 -0.09 59.51 -3.28
N PHE A 631 0.09 59.17 -1.99
CA PHE A 631 -0.34 57.87 -1.47
C PHE A 631 -1.85 57.68 -1.56
N ASN A 632 -2.63 58.73 -1.28
CA ASN A 632 -4.09 58.69 -1.34
C ASN A 632 -4.63 58.70 -2.77
N GLU A 633 -3.90 59.25 -3.75
CA GLU A 633 -4.26 59.12 -5.18
C GLU A 633 -4.21 57.67 -5.66
N ALA A 634 -3.36 56.83 -5.07
CA ALA A 634 -3.32 55.40 -5.37
C ALA A 634 -4.48 54.59 -4.76
N LEU A 635 -5.24 55.19 -3.82
CA LEU A 635 -6.40 54.56 -3.18
C LEU A 635 -7.67 54.84 -3.98
N PRO A 636 -8.73 54.02 -3.84
CA PRO A 636 -10.02 54.29 -4.50
C PRO A 636 -10.60 55.65 -4.07
N GLU A 637 -11.25 56.37 -4.99
CA GLU A 637 -11.83 57.71 -4.73
C GLU A 637 -12.82 57.75 -3.54
N ASN A 638 -13.46 56.61 -3.26
CA ASN A 638 -14.42 56.45 -2.15
C ASN A 638 -13.75 56.12 -0.80
N PHE A 639 -12.42 56.00 -0.75
CA PHE A 639 -11.70 55.67 0.48
C PHE A 639 -11.43 56.93 1.31
N PRO A 640 -11.60 56.90 2.65
CA PRO A 640 -11.29 58.04 3.50
C PRO A 640 -9.81 58.43 3.38
N PHE A 641 -9.54 59.73 3.29
CA PHE A 641 -8.19 60.25 3.19
C PHE A 641 -7.37 59.79 4.41
N GLN A 642 -6.28 59.09 4.13
CA GLN A 642 -5.39 58.55 5.13
C GLN A 642 -4.27 59.53 5.43
N ASN A 643 -4.34 60.16 6.61
CA ASN A 643 -3.35 61.14 7.06
C ASN A 643 -2.45 60.60 8.18
N GLU A 644 -2.22 59.29 8.20
CA GLU A 644 -1.35 58.64 9.18
C GLU A 644 0.01 58.32 8.58
N TRP A 645 0.98 58.03 9.45
CA TRP A 645 2.26 57.49 9.02
C TRP A 645 2.10 55.98 8.80
N MET A 646 2.13 55.57 7.53
CA MET A 646 1.80 54.20 7.14
C MET A 646 2.90 53.22 7.56
N ASN A 647 2.59 52.33 8.50
CA ASN A 647 3.44 51.20 8.84
C ASN A 647 2.90 49.91 8.19
N SER A 648 3.51 48.74 8.47
CA SER A 648 3.10 47.48 7.83
C SER A 648 1.76 46.93 8.33
N LYS A 649 1.23 47.43 9.45
CA LYS A 649 -0.10 47.12 9.96
C LYS A 649 -1.10 48.12 9.40
#